data_AF-A0A9P6FEZ5-F1
#
_entry.id   AF-A0A9P6FEZ5-F1
#
_cell.length_a   1.000
_cell.length_b   1.000
_cell.length_c   1.000
_cell.angle_alpha   90.00
_cell.angle_beta   90.00
_cell.angle_gamma   90.00
#
_symmetry.space_group_name_H-M   'P 1'
#
loop_
_entity.id
_entity.type
_entity.pdbx_description
1 polymer ?
#
loop_
_entity_poly.entity_id
_entity_poly.type
_entity_poly.pdbx_seq_one_letter_code
_entity_poly.pdbx_strand_id
1 'polypeptide(L)'
;MERASNRFFSQPDLLAMVANNLAIGLNGQSLPKKDLGRLCKTSRFFYRVCTPVLWRDVDFSTFESVTKMKKFVQQWEQLATKGVLVRSLKIRKAFLVLLMSNTHVTGSSSNTTDINNNNNNKTPPSTVQPCWVPPASDLNDLDFEFPPLTRLTKLEIRAGYDNERVEENIHEAAGLNKYSDAHVFAQLCWLIQLNPRLIHLTLHYIHAERSIDIRSLSRVLSGLHYLKYLYIDHIPDTGNWRDAFETIFLSVPESVETLLIKPGSGSSIKESEFRLVPRVGDTDGLLGALTLRQDPLLHLKKLSLPVDHSDSSSYQWMMDHCPNIDTVEFLFVSSRTGFLNTLAPAIQEFCHQIRHIHIRQELSYCQPAEFMPLIEAMTAPIETLYIECYKSNLGYSGYTAIQRHSLTLRDIRLYNCEQVDDVLVVEILSQCVSLERFEVVPKDVTLSVKIDTLVSQKWACASLRHLDLTICWGEFEATQPHYLQQTVALESAKDMERWGKLETLYRQIGNMLSLEVLDIKAITPPKKNVTSTYVTFPQLLTLHDGARGRRAYLTWLGRLKNLRQIRGPSFRVSFPEIDATLGKGEAKHMLDVWPKLELLDLMEPYGKMPKRVKGPGNVPLNFFLKAKPGLRLSQKGGSFDAGRIPHSPEYMLEIWRDEDYYNLEDEHLPTSHQPKPKKAKKQSATYRGWFILPPGGRPPAKK
;
A
#
# COMPACT_ATOMS: atom_id res chain seq x y z
N MET A 1 -39.23 28.54 -25.47
CA MET A 1 -38.63 28.11 -24.19
C MET A 1 -37.15 27.89 -24.40
N GLU A 2 -36.32 28.19 -23.41
CA GLU A 2 -34.90 27.84 -23.42
C GLU A 2 -34.71 26.36 -23.07
N ARG A 3 -33.71 25.69 -23.64
CA ARG A 3 -33.44 24.26 -23.34
C ARG A 3 -32.94 24.11 -21.90
N ALA A 4 -33.42 23.08 -21.19
CA ALA A 4 -33.03 22.81 -19.80
C ALA A 4 -31.50 22.62 -19.62
N SER A 5 -30.81 22.10 -20.64
CA SER A 5 -29.35 22.05 -20.71
C SER A 5 -28.68 23.41 -20.45
N ASN A 6 -29.22 24.48 -21.05
CA ASN A 6 -28.63 25.81 -20.95
C ASN A 6 -28.78 26.35 -19.53
N ARG A 7 -29.96 26.16 -18.94
CA ARG A 7 -30.26 26.54 -17.55
C ARG A 7 -29.42 25.79 -16.52
N PHE A 8 -29.10 24.53 -16.79
CA PHE A 8 -28.20 23.74 -15.95
C PHE A 8 -26.76 24.30 -16.00
N PHE A 9 -26.25 24.58 -17.20
CA PHE A 9 -24.91 25.16 -17.36
C PHE A 9 -24.81 26.66 -17.04
N SER A 10 -25.93 27.37 -16.80
CA SER A 10 -25.91 28.76 -16.33
C SER A 10 -25.85 28.90 -14.80
N GLN A 11 -25.93 27.81 -14.03
CA GLN A 11 -25.85 27.85 -12.56
C GLN A 11 -24.44 27.44 -12.08
N PRO A 12 -23.62 28.38 -11.55
CA PRO A 12 -22.25 28.08 -11.14
C PRO A 12 -22.18 27.03 -10.03
N ASP A 13 -23.11 27.04 -9.09
CA ASP A 13 -23.09 26.15 -7.92
C ASP A 13 -23.40 24.70 -8.29
N LEU A 14 -24.37 24.46 -9.18
CA LEU A 14 -24.61 23.13 -9.75
C LEU A 14 -23.39 22.62 -10.51
N LEU A 15 -22.74 23.47 -11.30
CA LEU A 15 -21.53 23.09 -12.02
C LEU A 15 -20.35 22.84 -11.06
N ALA A 16 -20.23 23.59 -9.97
CA ALA A 16 -19.23 23.35 -8.93
C ALA A 16 -19.49 22.04 -8.17
N MET A 17 -20.76 21.71 -7.88
CA MET A 17 -21.16 20.42 -7.33
C MET A 17 -20.82 19.28 -8.29
N VAL A 18 -21.16 19.40 -9.58
CA VAL A 18 -20.78 18.43 -10.62
C VAL A 18 -19.26 18.28 -10.70
N ALA A 19 -18.50 19.37 -10.75
CA ALA A 19 -17.04 19.32 -10.83
C ALA A 19 -16.43 18.61 -9.60
N ASN A 20 -16.90 18.91 -8.39
CA ASN A 20 -16.48 18.19 -7.17
C ASN A 20 -16.87 16.71 -7.22
N ASN A 21 -18.09 16.36 -7.63
CA ASN A 21 -18.53 14.96 -7.73
C ASN A 21 -17.76 14.17 -8.80
N LEU A 22 -17.34 14.82 -9.90
CA LEU A 22 -16.44 14.21 -10.89
C LEU A 22 -15.02 14.04 -10.32
N ALA A 23 -14.50 15.02 -9.58
CA ALA A 23 -13.18 14.96 -8.96
C ALA A 23 -13.08 13.88 -7.87
N ILE A 24 -14.12 13.73 -7.04
CA ILE A 24 -14.24 12.67 -6.02
C ILE A 24 -14.48 11.31 -6.70
N GLY A 25 -15.27 11.30 -7.78
CA GLY A 25 -15.65 10.09 -8.52
C GLY A 25 -16.81 9.35 -7.86
N LEU A 26 -17.83 9.03 -8.65
CA LEU A 26 -19.08 8.43 -8.15
C LEU A 26 -18.92 7.06 -7.48
N ASN A 27 -17.79 6.39 -7.70
CA ASN A 27 -17.44 5.08 -7.10
C ASN A 27 -16.09 5.13 -6.32
N GLY A 28 -15.64 6.31 -5.86
CA GLY A 28 -14.31 6.51 -5.26
C GLY A 28 -13.14 6.46 -6.26
N GLN A 29 -13.37 5.91 -7.46
CA GLN A 29 -12.53 6.13 -8.64
C GLN A 29 -12.79 7.54 -9.17
N SER A 30 -11.98 8.51 -8.74
CA SER A 30 -11.95 9.89 -9.27
C SER A 30 -11.92 9.88 -10.80
N LEU A 31 -12.69 10.75 -11.49
CA LEU A 31 -12.44 10.91 -12.92
C LEU A 31 -10.99 11.36 -13.14
N PRO A 32 -10.34 10.94 -14.24
CA PRO A 32 -9.02 11.45 -14.59
C PRO A 32 -9.05 12.98 -14.63
N LYS A 33 -8.12 13.65 -13.94
CA LYS A 33 -7.99 15.12 -14.00
C LYS A 33 -7.81 15.65 -15.43
N LYS A 34 -7.44 14.77 -16.37
CA LYS A 34 -7.49 14.98 -17.83
C LYS A 34 -8.85 15.49 -18.31
N ASP A 35 -9.96 14.95 -17.81
CA ASP A 35 -11.31 15.24 -18.31
C ASP A 35 -11.88 16.53 -17.69
N LEU A 36 -11.57 16.83 -16.43
CA LEU A 36 -11.77 18.18 -15.87
C LEU A 36 -10.91 19.22 -16.60
N GLY A 37 -9.66 18.88 -16.92
CA GLY A 37 -8.76 19.73 -17.73
C GLY A 37 -9.26 19.95 -19.16
N ARG A 38 -9.88 18.94 -19.79
CA ARG A 38 -10.58 19.06 -21.07
C ARG A 38 -11.80 19.98 -20.94
N LEU A 39 -12.63 19.80 -19.90
CA LEU A 39 -13.80 20.64 -19.65
C LEU A 39 -13.40 22.12 -19.46
N CYS A 40 -12.34 22.39 -18.69
CA CYS A 40 -11.74 23.74 -18.56
C CYS A 40 -11.35 24.38 -19.89
N LYS A 41 -11.02 23.61 -20.94
CA LYS A 41 -10.69 24.14 -22.28
C LYS A 41 -11.91 24.49 -23.14
N THR A 42 -13.11 24.00 -22.82
CA THR A 42 -14.31 24.19 -23.67
C THR A 42 -14.97 25.57 -23.55
N SER A 43 -14.81 26.27 -22.43
CA SER A 43 -15.33 27.62 -22.23
C SER A 43 -14.63 28.35 -21.10
N ARG A 44 -14.55 29.69 -21.19
CA ARG A 44 -14.12 30.56 -20.09
C ARG A 44 -14.98 30.39 -18.83
N PHE A 45 -16.25 29.96 -18.96
CA PHE A 45 -17.12 29.66 -17.83
C PHE A 45 -16.70 28.37 -17.11
N PHE A 46 -16.58 27.26 -17.85
CA PHE A 46 -16.04 26.00 -17.30
C PHE A 46 -14.64 26.19 -16.72
N TYR A 47 -13.77 26.96 -17.37
CA TYR A 47 -12.45 27.32 -16.81
C TYR A 47 -12.56 27.96 -15.42
N ARG A 48 -13.42 28.97 -15.24
CA ARG A 48 -13.59 29.66 -13.95
C ARG A 48 -14.16 28.75 -12.86
N VAL A 49 -15.17 27.94 -13.16
CA VAL A 49 -15.84 27.09 -12.15
C VAL A 49 -15.04 25.82 -11.84
N CYS A 50 -14.38 25.22 -12.83
CA CYS A 50 -13.65 23.97 -12.65
C CYS A 50 -12.18 24.17 -12.24
N THR A 51 -11.55 25.34 -12.46
CA THR A 51 -10.16 25.59 -12.02
C THR A 51 -9.96 25.41 -10.51
N PRO A 52 -10.82 25.96 -9.60
CA PRO A 52 -10.70 25.70 -8.17
C PRO A 52 -10.74 24.22 -7.79
N VAL A 53 -11.50 23.39 -8.51
CA VAL A 53 -11.58 21.94 -8.27
C VAL A 53 -10.37 21.21 -8.85
N LEU A 54 -9.95 21.57 -10.06
CA LEU A 54 -8.76 21.00 -10.73
C LEU A 54 -7.47 21.23 -9.94
N TRP A 55 -7.36 22.38 -9.26
CA TRP A 55 -6.21 22.79 -8.44
C TRP A 55 -6.40 22.58 -6.94
N ARG A 56 -7.54 22.02 -6.51
CA ARG A 56 -7.81 21.66 -5.11
C ARG A 56 -6.79 20.66 -4.59
N ASP A 57 -6.50 19.64 -5.40
CA ASP A 57 -5.63 18.54 -5.05
C ASP A 57 -4.48 18.50 -6.06
N VAL A 58 -3.24 18.68 -5.61
CA VAL A 58 -2.05 18.75 -6.47
C VAL A 58 -1.08 17.62 -6.09
N ASP A 59 -0.45 17.02 -7.10
CA ASP A 59 0.38 15.82 -6.99
C ASP A 59 1.62 15.94 -7.88
N PHE A 60 2.79 16.06 -7.24
CA PHE A 60 4.11 15.98 -7.87
C PHE A 60 4.89 14.72 -7.44
N SER A 61 4.32 13.83 -6.61
CA SER A 61 5.04 12.62 -6.17
C SER A 61 5.20 11.59 -7.29
N THR A 62 4.38 11.67 -8.34
CA THR A 62 4.38 10.81 -9.54
C THR A 62 5.30 11.30 -10.69
N PHE A 63 6.21 12.24 -10.43
CA PHE A 63 7.04 12.88 -11.47
C PHE A 63 8.31 12.09 -11.87
N GLU A 64 8.10 10.88 -12.40
CA GLU A 64 9.15 9.85 -12.59
C GLU A 64 10.16 10.04 -13.75
N SER A 65 10.19 11.18 -14.47
CA SER A 65 11.09 11.29 -15.64
C SER A 65 11.45 12.71 -16.08
N VAL A 66 12.76 12.92 -16.30
CA VAL A 66 13.41 14.09 -16.91
C VAL A 66 12.75 14.54 -18.22
N THR A 67 12.25 13.59 -19.02
CA THR A 67 11.54 13.87 -20.29
C THR A 67 10.30 14.75 -20.13
N LYS A 68 9.81 14.92 -18.90
CA LYS A 68 8.66 15.75 -18.56
C LYS A 68 9.05 17.14 -18.03
N MET A 69 10.34 17.52 -17.92
CA MET A 69 10.76 18.75 -17.22
C MET A 69 10.12 20.05 -17.75
N LYS A 70 9.94 20.21 -19.07
CA LYS A 70 9.19 21.36 -19.64
C LYS A 70 7.71 21.39 -19.18
N LYS A 71 7.09 20.22 -19.00
CA LYS A 71 5.73 20.12 -18.44
C LYS A 71 5.71 20.36 -16.93
N PHE A 72 6.80 20.06 -16.20
CA PHE A 72 6.95 20.43 -14.80
C PHE A 72 6.97 21.95 -14.64
N VAL A 73 7.87 22.67 -15.34
CA VAL A 73 7.98 24.14 -15.20
C VAL A 73 6.64 24.82 -15.48
N GLN A 74 5.91 24.40 -16.52
CA GLN A 74 4.55 24.89 -16.82
C GLN A 74 3.50 24.54 -15.74
N GLN A 75 3.64 23.42 -15.04
CA GLN A 75 2.79 23.06 -13.90
C GLN A 75 3.19 23.82 -12.62
N TRP A 76 4.46 24.22 -12.51
CA TRP A 76 5.04 24.98 -11.41
C TRP A 76 4.63 26.46 -11.48
N GLU A 77 4.79 27.11 -12.63
CA GLU A 77 4.22 28.43 -12.96
C GLU A 77 2.70 28.49 -12.70
N GLN A 78 1.97 27.44 -13.09
CA GLN A 78 0.54 27.34 -12.81
C GLN A 78 0.22 27.06 -11.34
N LEU A 79 1.16 26.51 -10.55
CA LEU A 79 1.03 26.38 -9.10
C LEU A 79 1.27 27.73 -8.41
N ALA A 80 2.29 28.50 -8.81
CA ALA A 80 2.54 29.85 -8.30
C ALA A 80 1.29 30.73 -8.43
N THR A 81 0.75 30.81 -9.64
CA THR A 81 -0.45 31.61 -9.94
C THR A 81 -1.75 31.08 -9.31
N LYS A 82 -1.77 29.86 -8.73
CA LYS A 82 -2.99 29.21 -8.22
C LYS A 82 -2.87 28.61 -6.80
N GLY A 83 -1.77 28.82 -6.10
CA GLY A 83 -1.48 28.21 -4.79
C GLY A 83 -2.60 28.41 -3.75
N VAL A 84 -3.27 29.57 -3.80
CA VAL A 84 -4.42 29.95 -2.95
C VAL A 84 -5.64 29.00 -3.10
N LEU A 85 -5.71 28.21 -4.18
CA LEU A 85 -6.75 27.21 -4.45
C LEU A 85 -6.40 25.82 -3.87
N VAL A 86 -5.14 25.53 -3.59
CA VAL A 86 -4.65 24.19 -3.17
C VAL A 86 -5.10 23.86 -1.74
N ARG A 87 -5.60 22.64 -1.55
CA ARG A 87 -6.09 22.08 -0.27
C ARG A 87 -5.45 20.74 0.06
N SER A 88 -5.19 19.90 -0.93
CA SER A 88 -4.33 18.72 -0.79
C SER A 88 -3.07 18.90 -1.62
N LEU A 89 -1.90 18.65 -1.03
CA LEU A 89 -0.61 18.68 -1.73
C LEU A 89 0.14 17.37 -1.49
N LYS A 90 0.62 16.73 -2.57
CA LYS A 90 1.64 15.66 -2.52
C LYS A 90 2.92 16.11 -3.21
N ILE A 91 4.06 16.02 -2.53
CA ILE A 91 5.37 16.44 -3.06
C ILE A 91 6.51 15.50 -2.63
N ARG A 92 7.66 15.59 -3.30
CA ARG A 92 8.94 14.99 -2.85
C ARG A 92 9.89 16.05 -2.30
N LYS A 93 11.00 15.61 -1.69
CA LYS A 93 12.11 16.44 -1.14
C LYS A 93 12.44 17.64 -2.02
N ALA A 94 12.80 17.41 -3.28
CA ALA A 94 13.23 18.47 -4.20
C ALA A 94 12.12 19.50 -4.51
N PHE A 95 10.84 19.10 -4.51
CA PHE A 95 9.71 20.01 -4.71
C PHE A 95 9.38 20.84 -3.46
N LEU A 96 9.63 20.31 -2.26
CA LEU A 96 9.55 21.09 -1.02
C LEU A 96 10.60 22.19 -1.02
N VAL A 97 11.84 21.84 -1.36
CA VAL A 97 12.94 22.80 -1.53
C VAL A 97 12.59 23.89 -2.54
N LEU A 98 12.16 23.51 -3.75
CA LEU A 98 11.73 24.48 -4.77
C LEU A 98 10.56 25.36 -4.31
N LEU A 99 9.62 24.84 -3.52
CA LEU A 99 8.48 25.63 -3.02
C LEU A 99 8.95 26.68 -2.03
N MET A 100 9.74 26.28 -1.03
CA MET A 100 10.13 27.17 0.06
C MET A 100 11.19 28.19 -0.40
N SER A 101 12.14 27.78 -1.26
CA SER A 101 13.15 28.71 -1.82
C SER A 101 12.56 29.77 -2.75
N ASN A 102 11.34 29.58 -3.29
CA ASN A 102 10.65 30.58 -4.12
C ASN A 102 9.46 31.26 -3.43
N THR A 103 9.19 30.96 -2.14
CA THR A 103 8.05 31.56 -1.42
C THR A 103 8.38 33.00 -1.02
N HIS A 104 7.72 33.99 -1.63
CA HIS A 104 8.08 35.40 -1.42
C HIS A 104 7.71 35.89 -0.01
N VAL A 105 8.72 36.25 0.78
CA VAL A 105 8.58 36.80 2.14
C VAL A 105 8.52 38.33 2.06
N THR A 106 7.34 38.91 2.25
CA THR A 106 7.08 40.37 2.14
C THR A 106 7.61 41.19 3.33
N GLY A 107 8.84 40.93 3.79
CA GLY A 107 9.29 41.30 5.15
C GLY A 107 10.36 42.38 5.30
N SER A 108 11.24 42.62 4.32
CA SER A 108 12.56 43.24 4.61
C SER A 108 12.84 44.62 4.01
N SER A 109 11.89 45.30 3.35
CA SER A 109 12.16 46.55 2.62
C SER A 109 11.65 47.84 3.29
N SER A 110 10.68 47.78 4.20
CA SER A 110 10.00 48.97 4.74
C SER A 110 10.63 49.49 6.05
N ASN A 111 11.68 50.31 5.93
CA ASN A 111 12.25 51.10 7.05
C ASN A 111 11.34 52.29 7.48
N THR A 112 10.02 52.16 7.38
CA THR A 112 9.04 53.22 7.67
C THR A 112 8.64 53.20 9.15
N THR A 113 9.03 54.25 9.88
CA THR A 113 8.97 54.37 11.35
C THR A 113 7.58 54.73 11.91
N ASP A 114 6.51 54.15 11.39
CA ASP A 114 5.12 54.48 11.78
C ASP A 114 4.68 53.77 13.08
N ILE A 115 5.34 54.16 14.17
CA ILE A 115 5.01 53.74 15.53
C ILE A 115 3.78 54.53 16.03
N ASN A 116 2.56 53.99 15.86
CA ASN A 116 1.42 54.08 16.80
C ASN A 116 0.10 53.62 16.15
N ASN A 117 -0.29 52.34 16.30
CA ASN A 117 -1.71 51.97 16.18
C ASN A 117 -2.04 50.68 16.96
N ASN A 118 -2.70 50.84 18.12
CA ASN A 118 -2.76 49.82 19.17
C ASN A 118 -4.06 48.99 19.13
N ASN A 119 -4.35 48.34 17.99
CA ASN A 119 -5.59 47.60 17.76
C ASN A 119 -5.42 46.09 17.94
N ASN A 120 -6.06 45.52 18.97
CA ASN A 120 -6.02 44.09 19.36
C ASN A 120 -6.76 43.12 18.41
N ASN A 121 -6.78 43.41 17.11
CA ASN A 121 -7.34 42.49 16.11
C ASN A 121 -6.40 41.31 15.92
N LYS A 122 -6.94 40.08 16.01
CA LYS A 122 -6.19 38.83 15.81
C LYS A 122 -5.38 38.88 14.52
N THR A 123 -4.07 39.06 14.64
CA THR A 123 -3.16 39.11 13.49
C THR A 123 -3.22 37.78 12.74
N PRO A 124 -3.21 37.79 11.39
CA PRO A 124 -3.03 36.57 10.63
C PRO A 124 -1.68 35.93 11.01
N PRO A 125 -1.55 34.58 10.92
CA PRO A 125 -0.27 33.92 11.19
C PRO A 125 0.82 34.53 10.32
N SER A 126 1.92 34.94 10.94
CA SER A 126 2.96 35.71 10.25
C SER A 126 3.54 34.91 9.09
N THR A 127 3.47 35.48 7.89
CA THR A 127 4.11 34.93 6.68
C THR A 127 5.59 35.27 6.59
N VAL A 128 6.16 35.92 7.62
CA VAL A 128 7.61 36.14 7.76
C VAL A 128 8.30 34.80 7.94
N GLN A 129 9.33 34.53 7.13
CA GLN A 129 10.19 33.35 7.30
C GLN A 129 10.85 33.39 8.69
N PRO A 130 10.68 32.34 9.51
CA PRO A 130 11.35 32.26 10.81
C PRO A 130 12.86 32.19 10.65
N CYS A 131 13.61 32.86 11.53
CA CYS A 131 15.08 32.93 11.49
C CYS A 131 15.81 31.59 11.69
N TRP A 132 15.09 30.54 12.13
CA TRP A 132 15.60 29.17 12.20
C TRP A 132 15.41 28.37 10.90
N VAL A 133 14.62 28.87 9.94
CA VAL A 133 14.59 28.36 8.57
C VAL A 133 15.75 29.03 7.82
N PRO A 134 16.73 28.27 7.30
CA PRO A 134 17.82 28.85 6.52
C PRO A 134 17.30 29.69 5.35
N PRO A 135 17.93 30.83 5.03
CA PRO A 135 17.50 31.68 3.91
C PRO A 135 17.47 30.88 2.61
N ALA A 136 16.57 31.26 1.70
CA ALA A 136 16.64 30.79 0.33
C ALA A 136 18.01 31.14 -0.26
N SER A 137 18.64 30.20 -0.96
CA SER A 137 19.89 30.46 -1.66
C SER A 137 19.64 31.31 -2.90
N ASP A 138 20.43 32.35 -3.11
CA ASP A 138 20.26 33.39 -4.15
C ASP A 138 20.44 32.91 -5.61
N LEU A 139 20.37 31.60 -5.87
CA LEU A 139 20.74 30.92 -7.12
C LEU A 139 19.58 30.12 -7.73
N ASN A 140 18.34 30.62 -7.61
CA ASN A 140 17.20 30.05 -8.32
C ASN A 140 17.06 30.71 -9.70
N ASP A 141 17.41 29.98 -10.78
CA ASP A 141 17.19 30.39 -12.18
C ASP A 141 15.69 30.35 -12.61
N LEU A 142 14.76 30.60 -11.67
CA LEU A 142 13.31 30.51 -11.87
C LEU A 142 12.65 31.83 -11.45
N ASP A 143 12.28 32.65 -12.43
CA ASP A 143 11.62 33.97 -12.27
C ASP A 143 10.17 33.90 -11.72
N PHE A 144 9.84 32.91 -10.88
CA PHE A 144 8.47 32.60 -10.44
C PHE A 144 8.32 32.68 -8.91
N GLU A 145 7.82 33.81 -8.41
CA GLU A 145 7.43 33.96 -7.00
C GLU A 145 6.23 33.07 -6.62
N PHE A 146 6.32 32.40 -5.47
CA PHE A 146 5.23 31.61 -4.91
C PHE A 146 4.53 32.34 -3.76
N PRO A 147 3.19 32.43 -3.77
CA PRO A 147 2.45 32.86 -2.59
C PRO A 147 2.48 31.73 -1.53
N PRO A 148 2.68 32.04 -0.24
CA PRO A 148 2.78 31.03 0.81
C PRO A 148 1.50 30.19 0.89
N LEU A 149 1.66 28.87 0.73
CA LEU A 149 0.55 27.93 0.86
C LEU A 149 0.09 27.88 2.32
N THR A 150 -1.03 28.53 2.61
CA THR A 150 -1.57 28.81 3.96
C THR A 150 -2.98 28.25 4.17
N ARG A 151 -3.41 27.36 3.27
CA ARG A 151 -4.79 26.84 3.17
C ARG A 151 -4.86 25.32 2.97
N LEU A 152 -3.75 24.60 3.15
CA LEU A 152 -3.70 23.15 3.03
C LEU A 152 -4.51 22.51 4.18
N THR A 153 -5.36 21.55 3.82
CA THR A 153 -6.07 20.65 4.72
C THR A 153 -5.51 19.22 4.68
N LYS A 154 -4.76 18.87 3.61
CA LYS A 154 -3.97 17.64 3.51
C LYS A 154 -2.57 17.93 2.96
N LEU A 155 -1.55 17.32 3.57
CA LEU A 155 -0.17 17.38 3.12
C LEU A 155 0.46 15.98 3.16
N GLU A 156 1.03 15.56 2.03
CA GLU A 156 1.78 14.31 1.88
C GLU A 156 3.18 14.63 1.33
N ILE A 157 4.22 14.27 2.07
CA ILE A 157 5.61 14.56 1.72
C ILE A 157 6.41 13.27 1.76
N ARG A 158 7.29 13.09 0.76
CA ARG A 158 8.21 11.95 0.66
C ARG A 158 9.64 12.48 0.51
N ALA A 159 10.47 12.30 1.55
CA ALA A 159 11.81 12.88 1.63
C ALA A 159 12.95 11.88 1.33
N GLY A 160 12.61 10.65 0.92
CA GLY A 160 13.52 9.51 0.85
C GLY A 160 14.12 9.20 -0.52
N TYR A 161 15.20 8.42 -0.46
CA TYR A 161 16.11 8.09 -1.56
C TYR A 161 15.59 7.11 -2.64
N ASP A 162 14.30 6.72 -2.59
CA ASP A 162 13.63 5.82 -3.56
C ASP A 162 13.84 6.17 -5.04
N ASN A 163 14.24 7.41 -5.34
CA ASN A 163 14.61 7.83 -6.68
C ASN A 163 15.62 8.98 -6.71
N GLU A 164 16.77 8.82 -6.03
CA GLU A 164 17.91 9.77 -6.03
C GLU A 164 18.12 10.46 -7.38
N ARG A 165 18.18 9.70 -8.47
CA ARG A 165 18.39 10.23 -9.84
C ARG A 165 17.34 11.24 -10.28
N VAL A 166 16.07 11.05 -9.92
CA VAL A 166 15.01 12.03 -10.23
C VAL A 166 15.21 13.30 -9.41
N GLU A 167 15.66 13.20 -8.16
CA GLU A 167 15.94 14.37 -7.33
C GLU A 167 17.17 15.12 -7.85
N GLU A 168 18.27 14.43 -8.15
CA GLU A 168 19.47 15.04 -8.77
C GLU A 168 19.14 15.74 -10.09
N ASN A 169 18.33 15.13 -10.97
CA ASN A 169 17.92 15.78 -12.22
C ASN A 169 17.01 17.01 -11.98
N ILE A 170 16.21 17.04 -10.90
CA ILE A 170 15.42 18.23 -10.54
C ILE A 170 16.33 19.32 -9.95
N HIS A 171 17.34 18.95 -9.15
CA HIS A 171 18.32 19.89 -8.62
C HIS A 171 19.15 20.53 -9.75
N GLU A 172 19.76 19.71 -10.63
CA GLU A 172 20.54 20.16 -11.78
C GLU A 172 19.72 21.08 -12.71
N ALA A 173 18.50 20.65 -13.08
CA ALA A 173 17.65 21.39 -14.03
C ALA A 173 16.88 22.58 -13.41
N ALA A 174 17.21 22.96 -12.16
CA ALA A 174 16.70 24.16 -11.50
C ALA A 174 17.79 24.97 -10.77
N GLY A 175 19.08 24.72 -11.06
CA GLY A 175 20.22 25.45 -10.48
C GLY A 175 20.50 25.15 -8.99
N LEU A 176 19.76 24.22 -8.39
CA LEU A 176 19.80 24.01 -6.95
C LEU A 176 21.04 23.26 -6.48
N ASN A 177 21.75 23.86 -5.52
CA ASN A 177 22.75 23.16 -4.71
C ASN A 177 22.13 21.98 -3.94
N LYS A 178 22.97 21.01 -3.54
CA LYS A 178 22.55 19.91 -2.65
C LYS A 178 22.37 20.45 -1.22
N TYR A 179 21.12 20.63 -0.81
CA TYR A 179 20.77 21.00 0.57
C TYR A 179 20.97 19.80 1.52
N SER A 180 21.42 20.05 2.75
CA SER A 180 21.43 19.02 3.79
C SER A 180 20.02 18.78 4.35
N ASP A 181 19.74 17.57 4.81
CA ASP A 181 18.42 17.17 5.32
C ASP A 181 17.89 18.09 6.42
N ALA A 182 18.77 18.63 7.26
CA ALA A 182 18.47 19.66 8.25
C ALA A 182 17.78 20.92 7.66
N HIS A 183 18.18 21.37 6.46
CA HIS A 183 17.56 22.52 5.79
C HIS A 183 16.15 22.16 5.30
N VAL A 184 16.02 20.98 4.68
CA VAL A 184 14.74 20.49 4.14
C VAL A 184 13.75 20.20 5.27
N PHE A 185 14.23 19.73 6.43
CA PHE A 185 13.42 19.50 7.62
C PHE A 185 12.94 20.81 8.27
N ALA A 186 13.76 21.86 8.28
CA ALA A 186 13.32 23.19 8.71
C ALA A 186 12.25 23.77 7.76
N GLN A 187 12.49 23.68 6.45
CA GLN A 187 11.53 24.06 5.41
C GLN A 187 10.20 23.29 5.52
N LEU A 188 10.25 21.99 5.82
CA LEU A 188 9.10 21.14 6.13
C LEU A 188 8.30 21.67 7.32
N CYS A 189 8.97 21.92 8.45
CA CYS A 189 8.33 22.41 9.67
C CYS A 189 7.62 23.75 9.43
N TRP A 190 8.25 24.67 8.69
CA TRP A 190 7.64 25.95 8.34
C TRP A 190 6.43 25.79 7.41
N LEU A 191 6.50 24.92 6.39
CA LEU A 191 5.34 24.64 5.52
C LEU A 191 4.16 24.06 6.32
N ILE A 192 4.41 23.18 7.28
CA ILE A 192 3.36 22.64 8.16
C ILE A 192 2.80 23.77 9.06
N GLN A 193 3.67 24.62 9.64
CA GLN A 193 3.29 25.74 10.52
C GLN A 193 2.43 26.80 9.81
N LEU A 194 2.68 27.06 8.51
CA LEU A 194 1.85 27.94 7.67
C LEU A 194 0.41 27.41 7.49
N ASN A 195 0.13 26.15 7.83
CA ASN A 195 -1.15 25.48 7.60
C ASN A 195 -1.76 24.89 8.89
N PRO A 196 -2.14 25.72 9.89
CA PRO A 196 -2.78 25.26 11.13
C PRO A 196 -4.16 24.61 10.95
N ARG A 197 -4.67 24.53 9.71
CA ARG A 197 -5.91 23.84 9.31
C ARG A 197 -5.65 22.48 8.64
N LEU A 198 -4.44 21.93 8.75
CA LEU A 198 -4.16 20.56 8.33
C LEU A 198 -5.01 19.57 9.15
N ILE A 199 -5.73 18.71 8.42
CA ILE A 199 -6.55 17.62 8.95
C ILE A 199 -5.83 16.28 8.74
N HIS A 200 -4.99 16.19 7.72
CA HIS A 200 -4.28 14.98 7.32
C HIS A 200 -2.82 15.32 6.98
N LEU A 201 -1.88 14.76 7.74
CA LEU A 201 -0.45 14.91 7.54
C LEU A 201 0.20 13.54 7.33
N THR A 202 1.04 13.42 6.31
CA THR A 202 1.69 12.16 5.93
C THR A 202 3.13 12.44 5.52
N LEU A 203 4.07 11.87 6.28
CA LEU A 203 5.49 12.22 6.28
C LEU A 203 6.32 10.95 6.07
N HIS A 204 6.67 10.63 4.83
CA HIS A 204 7.46 9.44 4.48
C HIS A 204 8.95 9.74 4.37
N TYR A 205 9.77 8.82 4.90
CA TYR A 205 11.23 8.80 4.77
C TYR A 205 11.91 10.08 5.29
N ILE A 206 11.56 10.50 6.50
CA ILE A 206 11.97 11.81 7.02
C ILE A 206 13.22 11.70 7.90
N HIS A 207 14.31 12.31 7.42
CA HIS A 207 15.62 12.40 8.07
C HIS A 207 15.61 13.34 9.29
N ALA A 208 14.90 12.95 10.35
CA ALA A 208 14.82 13.62 11.64
C ALA A 208 15.98 13.22 12.58
N GLU A 209 17.21 13.31 12.09
CA GLU A 209 18.39 12.66 12.69
C GLU A 209 18.84 13.27 14.03
N ARG A 210 18.37 14.48 14.36
CA ARG A 210 18.82 15.22 15.55
C ARG A 210 17.64 15.58 16.46
N SER A 211 17.91 15.74 17.75
CA SER A 211 16.88 16.09 18.74
C SER A 211 16.23 17.45 18.52
N ILE A 212 16.90 18.38 17.85
CA ILE A 212 16.30 19.66 17.42
C ILE A 212 15.25 19.44 16.32
N ASP A 213 15.41 18.45 15.45
CA ASP A 213 14.47 18.17 14.37
C ASP A 213 13.16 17.63 14.95
N ILE A 214 13.23 16.59 15.79
CA ILE A 214 12.06 16.06 16.51
C ILE A 214 11.35 17.15 17.32
N ARG A 215 12.08 17.96 18.11
CA ARG A 215 11.48 19.06 18.89
C ARG A 215 10.89 20.17 18.02
N SER A 216 11.38 20.38 16.80
CA SER A 216 10.81 21.36 15.85
C SER A 216 9.50 20.85 15.26
N LEU A 217 9.46 19.60 14.80
CA LEU A 217 8.24 18.97 14.32
C LEU A 217 7.18 18.90 15.42
N SER A 218 7.55 18.48 16.62
CA SER A 218 6.65 18.43 17.79
C SER A 218 5.99 19.77 18.11
N ARG A 219 6.75 20.87 18.17
CA ARG A 219 6.19 22.23 18.33
C ARG A 219 5.18 22.61 17.26
N VAL A 220 5.42 22.19 16.02
CA VAL A 220 4.52 22.50 14.92
C VAL A 220 3.25 21.64 14.99
N LEU A 221 3.37 20.36 15.34
CA LEU A 221 2.25 19.44 15.52
C LEU A 221 1.26 19.92 16.59
N SER A 222 1.73 20.46 17.71
CA SER A 222 0.85 20.94 18.79
C SER A 222 0.01 22.17 18.41
N GLY A 223 0.41 22.91 17.37
CA GLY A 223 -0.38 23.99 16.76
C GLY A 223 -1.45 23.52 15.75
N LEU A 224 -1.48 22.24 15.35
CA LEU A 224 -2.38 21.72 14.32
C LEU A 224 -3.73 21.26 14.90
N HIS A 225 -4.46 22.13 15.60
CA HIS A 225 -5.67 21.75 16.36
C HIS A 225 -6.80 21.04 15.57
N TYR A 226 -6.72 20.98 14.23
CA TYR A 226 -7.67 20.26 13.35
C TYR A 226 -7.15 18.90 12.84
N LEU A 227 -5.94 18.48 13.22
CA LEU A 227 -5.28 17.27 12.74
C LEU A 227 -6.01 16.01 13.21
N LYS A 228 -6.58 15.26 12.28
CA LYS A 228 -7.26 13.98 12.54
C LYS A 228 -6.42 12.76 12.19
N TYR A 229 -5.53 12.89 11.21
CA TYR A 229 -4.68 11.79 10.73
C TYR A 229 -3.23 12.24 10.68
N LEU A 230 -2.37 11.57 11.43
CA LEU A 230 -0.92 11.72 11.36
C LEU A 230 -0.29 10.38 11.00
N TYR A 231 0.48 10.37 9.93
CA TYR A 231 1.36 9.27 9.54
C TYR A 231 2.79 9.82 9.41
N ILE A 232 3.74 9.29 10.18
CA ILE A 232 5.17 9.57 10.08
C ILE A 232 5.89 8.24 9.90
N ASP A 233 6.90 8.23 9.04
CA ASP A 233 7.46 6.99 8.51
C ASP A 233 8.95 7.14 8.23
N HIS A 234 9.71 6.14 8.67
CA HIS A 234 11.14 6.19 8.96
C HIS A 234 11.58 7.34 9.91
N ILE A 235 11.05 7.41 11.14
CA ILE A 235 11.78 8.13 12.20
C ILE A 235 13.06 7.34 12.53
N PRO A 236 14.26 7.92 12.42
CA PRO A 236 15.50 7.15 12.46
C PRO A 236 15.71 6.42 13.80
N ASP A 237 16.21 5.18 13.72
CA ASP A 237 16.61 4.35 14.86
C ASP A 237 17.91 4.90 15.49
N THR A 238 17.75 6.02 16.19
CA THR A 238 18.65 6.49 17.23
C THR A 238 18.31 5.75 18.52
N GLY A 239 19.29 5.46 19.39
CA GLY A 239 19.03 4.75 20.66
C GLY A 239 18.03 5.45 21.61
N ASN A 240 17.65 6.70 21.32
CA ASN A 240 16.63 7.46 22.04
C ASN A 240 15.35 7.67 21.19
N TRP A 241 15.04 6.68 20.33
CA TRP A 241 13.77 6.54 19.61
C TRP A 241 12.55 6.69 20.53
N ARG A 242 12.59 6.08 21.71
CA ARG A 242 11.55 6.21 22.76
C ARG A 242 11.25 7.67 23.07
N ASP A 243 12.26 8.47 23.44
CA ASP A 243 12.11 9.89 23.75
C ASP A 243 11.45 10.65 22.59
N ALA A 244 11.85 10.34 21.35
CA ALA A 244 11.32 10.98 20.15
C ALA A 244 9.86 10.62 19.88
N PHE A 245 9.51 9.34 20.00
CA PHE A 245 8.13 8.83 19.88
C PHE A 245 7.22 9.41 20.97
N GLU A 246 7.66 9.38 22.23
CA GLU A 246 6.92 9.93 23.38
C GLU A 246 6.72 11.44 23.26
N THR A 247 7.74 12.19 22.80
CA THR A 247 7.65 13.64 22.57
C THR A 247 6.70 14.00 21.44
N ILE A 248 6.66 13.21 20.35
CA ILE A 248 5.68 13.41 19.27
C ILE A 248 4.28 13.05 19.76
N PHE A 249 4.11 11.94 20.48
CA PHE A 249 2.84 11.54 21.09
C PHE A 249 2.30 12.60 22.05
N LEU A 250 3.13 13.15 22.93
CA LEU A 250 2.77 14.25 23.82
C LEU A 250 2.48 15.57 23.09
N SER A 251 2.98 15.75 21.87
CA SER A 251 2.78 16.98 21.09
C SER A 251 1.64 16.90 20.07
N VAL A 252 1.02 15.73 19.85
CA VAL A 252 -0.19 15.67 19.02
C VAL A 252 -1.42 16.23 19.76
N PRO A 253 -2.29 16.98 19.06
CA PRO A 253 -3.51 17.52 19.63
C PRO A 253 -4.58 16.45 19.83
N GLU A 254 -5.52 16.71 20.75
CA GLU A 254 -6.65 15.82 21.10
C GLU A 254 -7.54 15.41 19.92
N SER A 255 -7.52 16.18 18.82
CA SER A 255 -8.34 15.93 17.62
C SER A 255 -7.85 14.78 16.73
N VAL A 256 -6.69 14.18 17.03
CA VAL A 256 -6.13 13.05 16.27
C VAL A 256 -6.96 11.77 16.48
N GLU A 257 -7.55 11.28 15.40
CA GLU A 257 -8.28 10.00 15.34
C GLU A 257 -7.38 8.82 14.91
N THR A 258 -6.26 9.10 14.25
CA THR A 258 -5.30 8.10 13.80
C THR A 258 -3.86 8.62 13.91
N LEU A 259 -3.05 7.93 14.71
CA LEU A 259 -1.63 8.19 14.90
C LEU A 259 -0.81 6.97 14.48
N LEU A 260 -0.05 7.11 13.40
CA LEU A 260 0.81 6.07 12.87
C LEU A 260 2.24 6.60 12.81
N ILE A 261 3.15 6.00 13.55
CA ILE A 261 4.56 6.38 13.54
C ILE A 261 5.39 5.12 13.32
N LYS A 262 6.16 5.07 12.23
CA LYS A 262 7.08 3.96 11.93
C LYS A 262 8.54 4.30 12.24
N PRO A 263 9.31 3.34 12.78
CA PRO A 263 10.75 3.45 12.88
C PRO A 263 11.40 3.38 11.49
N GLY A 264 12.62 3.87 11.36
CA GLY A 264 13.41 3.79 10.14
C GLY A 264 14.28 2.54 10.09
N SER A 265 14.21 1.80 8.97
CA SER A 265 15.07 0.65 8.66
C SER A 265 16.54 1.05 8.34
N GLY A 266 17.08 2.03 9.06
CA GLY A 266 18.38 2.66 8.79
C GLY A 266 19.55 2.01 9.52
N SER A 267 20.77 2.42 9.16
CA SER A 267 21.97 2.10 9.95
C SER A 267 21.92 2.83 11.30
N SER A 268 22.19 2.11 12.39
CA SER A 268 22.13 2.67 13.75
C SER A 268 23.04 3.89 13.91
N ILE A 269 22.42 5.03 14.21
CA ILE A 269 23.13 6.27 14.54
C ILE A 269 23.74 6.10 15.92
N LYS A 270 24.97 6.60 16.13
CA LYS A 270 25.69 6.43 17.40
C LYS A 270 24.92 7.09 18.55
N GLU A 271 24.43 6.23 19.44
CA GLU A 271 23.60 6.50 20.63
C GLU A 271 24.09 7.67 21.50
N SER A 272 25.39 7.94 21.53
CA SER A 272 26.03 9.01 22.31
C SER A 272 25.61 10.45 21.94
N GLU A 273 25.07 10.69 20.75
CA GLU A 273 24.85 12.06 20.25
C GLU A 273 23.42 12.59 20.43
N PHE A 274 22.41 11.72 20.45
CA PHE A 274 21.01 12.15 20.57
C PHE A 274 20.62 12.37 22.04
N ARG A 275 20.11 13.56 22.39
CA ARG A 275 19.44 13.86 23.67
C ARG A 275 18.37 14.93 23.44
N LEU A 276 17.14 14.74 23.94
CA LEU A 276 16.07 15.73 23.80
C LEU A 276 16.19 16.93 24.75
N VAL A 277 16.96 16.81 25.84
CA VAL A 277 17.28 17.94 26.72
C VAL A 277 18.00 19.03 25.91
N PRO A 278 17.54 20.29 25.91
CA PRO A 278 18.21 21.37 25.18
C PRO A 278 19.67 21.52 25.60
N ARG A 279 20.59 21.48 24.63
CA ARG A 279 22.00 21.81 24.86
C ARG A 279 22.17 23.32 24.89
N VAL A 280 23.24 23.79 25.54
CA VAL A 280 23.54 25.23 25.75
C VAL A 280 23.84 25.99 24.43
N GLY A 281 23.87 25.31 23.29
CA GLY A 281 23.97 25.90 21.94
C GLY A 281 22.78 25.62 21.02
N ASP A 282 21.70 25.00 21.51
CA ASP A 282 20.52 24.73 20.69
C ASP A 282 19.73 26.02 20.46
N THR A 283 19.62 26.46 19.20
CA THR A 283 18.86 27.66 18.81
C THR A 283 17.35 27.47 18.86
N ASP A 284 16.85 26.35 19.40
CA ASP A 284 15.45 25.96 19.33
C ASP A 284 14.51 26.79 20.23
N GLY A 285 15.07 27.62 21.12
CA GLY A 285 14.32 28.70 21.78
C GLY A 285 13.68 29.70 20.80
N LEU A 286 14.22 29.83 19.58
CA LEU A 286 13.65 30.67 18.51
C LEU A 286 12.35 30.08 17.90
N LEU A 287 12.02 28.82 18.17
CA LEU A 287 10.72 28.21 17.86
C LEU A 287 9.68 28.43 18.99
N GLY A 288 10.06 29.06 20.10
CA GLY A 288 9.23 29.16 21.31
C GLY A 288 9.32 27.94 22.22
N ALA A 289 8.46 27.88 23.24
CA ALA A 289 8.38 26.74 24.15
C ALA A 289 7.78 25.50 23.46
N LEU A 290 8.25 24.31 23.82
CA LEU A 290 7.63 23.05 23.41
C LEU A 290 6.43 22.76 24.32
N THR A 291 5.22 22.86 23.79
CA THR A 291 3.99 22.49 24.50
C THR A 291 3.75 20.98 24.41
N LEU A 292 3.82 20.30 25.55
CA LEU A 292 3.41 18.91 25.71
C LEU A 292 2.02 18.89 26.38
N ARG A 293 1.08 18.17 25.77
CA ARG A 293 -0.27 17.88 26.30
C ARG A 293 -0.17 17.06 27.59
N GLN A 294 -1.16 17.17 28.48
CA GLN A 294 -1.28 16.33 29.69
C GLN A 294 -2.61 15.55 29.74
N ASP A 295 -3.63 16.06 29.06
CA ASP A 295 -4.95 15.45 28.89
C ASP A 295 -4.91 14.23 27.94
N PRO A 296 -5.82 13.25 28.02
CA PRO A 296 -5.81 12.05 27.16
C PRO A 296 -6.30 12.29 25.72
N LEU A 297 -5.88 11.45 24.77
CA LEU A 297 -6.33 11.47 23.37
C LEU A 297 -7.69 10.78 23.20
N LEU A 298 -8.76 11.39 23.72
CA LEU A 298 -10.11 10.82 23.72
C LEU A 298 -10.70 10.55 22.31
N HIS A 299 -10.13 11.10 21.24
CA HIS A 299 -10.58 10.82 19.87
C HIS A 299 -9.75 9.76 19.14
N LEU A 300 -8.63 9.30 19.70
CA LEU A 300 -7.72 8.36 19.05
C LEU A 300 -8.32 6.96 18.98
N LYS A 301 -8.59 6.49 17.75
CA LYS A 301 -9.12 5.16 17.46
C LYS A 301 -8.05 4.20 16.99
N LYS A 302 -7.11 4.69 16.18
CA LYS A 302 -5.99 3.90 15.67
C LYS A 302 -4.65 4.42 16.13
N LEU A 303 -3.87 3.58 16.81
CA LEU A 303 -2.50 3.84 17.23
C LEU A 303 -1.55 2.80 16.62
N SER A 304 -0.41 3.24 16.09
CA SER A 304 0.73 2.36 15.88
C SER A 304 1.70 2.48 17.05
N LEU A 305 2.10 1.33 17.60
CA LEU A 305 3.09 1.22 18.66
C LEU A 305 4.35 0.55 18.11
N PRO A 306 5.54 1.17 18.18
CA PRO A 306 6.77 0.42 18.03
C PRO A 306 6.93 -0.61 19.16
N VAL A 307 7.63 -1.69 18.86
CA VAL A 307 8.11 -2.68 19.83
C VAL A 307 9.64 -2.73 19.71
N ASP A 308 10.30 -1.95 20.57
CA ASP A 308 11.73 -1.70 20.58
C ASP A 308 12.41 -2.41 21.77
N HIS A 309 13.49 -1.85 22.32
CA HIS A 309 14.19 -2.39 23.51
C HIS A 309 13.78 -1.72 24.83
N SER A 310 12.88 -0.74 24.79
CA SER A 310 12.51 0.10 25.93
C SER A 310 11.71 -0.62 27.02
N ASP A 311 11.71 -0.02 28.20
CA ASP A 311 10.84 -0.41 29.32
C ASP A 311 9.37 -0.13 28.97
N SER A 312 8.51 -1.12 29.25
CA SER A 312 7.05 -1.06 29.08
C SER A 312 6.35 0.05 29.87
N SER A 313 7.01 0.67 30.86
CA SER A 313 6.46 1.78 31.65
C SER A 313 5.89 2.95 30.84
N SER A 314 6.64 3.47 29.84
CA SER A 314 6.11 4.56 28.97
C SER A 314 4.90 4.09 28.18
N TYR A 315 4.93 2.86 27.66
CA TYR A 315 3.83 2.34 26.86
C TYR A 315 2.58 2.06 27.69
N GLN A 316 2.71 1.62 28.95
CA GLN A 316 1.60 1.52 29.90
C GLN A 316 0.96 2.89 30.15
N TRP A 317 1.77 3.92 30.44
CA TRP A 317 1.30 5.30 30.58
C TRP A 317 0.63 5.84 29.29
N MET A 318 1.13 5.46 28.11
CA MET A 318 0.49 5.80 26.83
C MET A 318 -0.87 5.12 26.64
N MET A 319 -1.11 3.92 27.20
CA MET A 319 -2.42 3.24 27.09
C MET A 319 -3.49 3.95 27.91
N ASP A 320 -3.16 4.39 29.13
CA ASP A 320 -4.01 5.25 29.97
C ASP A 320 -4.43 6.53 29.23
N HIS A 321 -3.53 7.09 28.42
CA HIS A 321 -3.82 8.27 27.59
C HIS A 321 -4.68 7.99 26.34
N CYS A 322 -5.09 6.74 26.07
CA CYS A 322 -5.77 6.34 24.83
C CYS A 322 -6.98 5.38 25.03
N PRO A 323 -7.97 5.68 25.90
CA PRO A 323 -9.03 4.74 26.30
C PRO A 323 -10.03 4.34 25.19
N ASN A 324 -10.00 5.04 24.04
CA ASN A 324 -10.95 4.87 22.92
C ASN A 324 -10.34 4.19 21.68
N ILE A 325 -9.16 3.56 21.80
CA ILE A 325 -8.55 2.80 20.70
C ILE A 325 -9.43 1.59 20.32
N ASP A 326 -9.77 1.48 19.04
CA ASP A 326 -10.35 0.27 18.41
C ASP A 326 -9.31 -0.57 17.64
N THR A 327 -8.20 0.05 17.23
CA THR A 327 -7.17 -0.55 16.36
C THR A 327 -5.76 -0.27 16.87
N VAL A 328 -5.01 -1.32 17.20
CA VAL A 328 -3.59 -1.23 17.59
C VAL A 328 -2.70 -1.91 16.55
N GLU A 329 -1.62 -1.22 16.14
CA GLU A 329 -0.66 -1.72 15.14
C GLU A 329 0.77 -1.77 15.69
N PHE A 330 1.19 -2.97 16.10
CA PHE A 330 2.51 -3.24 16.66
C PHE A 330 3.56 -3.38 15.55
N LEU A 331 4.61 -2.55 15.61
CA LEU A 331 5.73 -2.53 14.66
C LEU A 331 6.98 -3.07 15.35
N PHE A 332 7.30 -4.34 15.11
CA PHE A 332 8.46 -5.01 15.71
C PHE A 332 9.77 -4.54 15.07
N VAL A 333 10.49 -3.72 15.83
CA VAL A 333 11.82 -3.20 15.52
C VAL A 333 12.92 -4.12 16.04
N SER A 334 12.66 -4.75 17.20
CA SER A 334 13.65 -5.52 17.96
C SER A 334 13.21 -6.95 18.28
N SER A 335 14.19 -7.86 18.41
CA SER A 335 13.95 -9.28 18.77
C SER A 335 14.01 -9.54 20.29
N ARG A 336 13.54 -8.60 21.12
CA ARG A 336 13.46 -8.82 22.58
C ARG A 336 12.11 -9.43 22.97
N THR A 337 12.18 -10.65 23.48
CA THR A 337 11.00 -11.42 23.88
C THR A 337 10.28 -10.80 25.07
N GLY A 338 8.95 -10.76 25.02
CA GLY A 338 8.08 -10.57 26.20
C GLY A 338 7.57 -9.16 26.47
N PHE A 339 7.93 -8.16 25.66
CA PHE A 339 7.43 -6.77 25.81
C PHE A 339 5.89 -6.68 25.82
N LEU A 340 5.19 -7.36 24.91
CA LEU A 340 3.72 -7.33 24.91
C LEU A 340 3.12 -8.10 26.09
N ASN A 341 3.86 -9.02 26.72
CA ASN A 341 3.39 -9.73 27.90
C ASN A 341 3.38 -8.83 29.14
N THR A 342 4.27 -7.82 29.22
CA THR A 342 4.21 -6.77 30.26
C THR A 342 3.27 -5.62 29.91
N LEU A 343 3.03 -5.36 28.62
CA LEU A 343 2.06 -4.35 28.17
C LEU A 343 0.59 -4.84 28.19
N ALA A 344 0.35 -6.14 28.09
CA ALA A 344 -1.00 -6.71 28.02
C ALA A 344 -1.94 -6.34 29.19
N PRO A 345 -1.49 -6.33 30.46
CA PRO A 345 -2.34 -5.87 31.57
C PRO A 345 -2.81 -4.42 31.39
N ALA A 346 -1.92 -3.51 30.96
CA ALA A 346 -2.27 -2.11 30.72
C ALA A 346 -3.25 -1.94 29.54
N ILE A 347 -3.06 -2.72 28.45
CA ILE A 347 -4.01 -2.73 27.33
C ILE A 347 -5.39 -3.23 27.79
N GLN A 348 -5.43 -4.27 28.63
CA GLN A 348 -6.67 -4.79 29.19
C GLN A 348 -7.34 -3.79 30.17
N GLU A 349 -6.55 -3.06 30.96
CA GLU A 349 -6.98 -2.08 31.97
C GLU A 349 -7.51 -0.77 31.35
N PHE A 350 -6.87 -0.24 30.31
CA PHE A 350 -7.20 1.08 29.75
C PHE A 350 -7.92 1.02 28.38
N CYS A 351 -7.61 0.04 27.53
CA CYS A 351 -8.00 0.04 26.12
C CYS A 351 -9.12 -0.98 25.79
N HIS A 352 -10.22 -0.96 26.55
CA HIS A 352 -11.32 -1.93 26.45
C HIS A 352 -12.04 -2.03 25.08
N GLN A 353 -11.78 -1.11 24.15
CA GLN A 353 -12.49 -1.01 22.86
C GLN A 353 -11.75 -1.68 21.68
N ILE A 354 -10.54 -2.21 21.89
CA ILE A 354 -9.74 -2.85 20.84
C ILE A 354 -10.47 -4.05 20.23
N ARG A 355 -10.63 -4.00 18.91
CA ARG A 355 -11.19 -5.06 18.05
C ARG A 355 -10.23 -5.52 16.97
N HIS A 356 -9.29 -4.66 16.59
CA HIS A 356 -8.39 -4.87 15.45
C HIS A 356 -6.94 -4.85 15.94
N ILE A 357 -6.28 -6.00 15.87
CA ILE A 357 -4.87 -6.17 16.23
C ILE A 357 -4.07 -6.41 14.95
N HIS A 358 -3.17 -5.48 14.64
CA HIS A 358 -2.20 -5.60 13.57
C HIS A 358 -0.80 -5.82 14.17
N ILE A 359 -0.07 -6.80 13.65
CA ILE A 359 1.28 -7.16 14.06
C ILE A 359 2.15 -7.19 12.81
N ARG A 360 3.18 -6.36 12.78
CA ARG A 360 4.06 -6.18 11.63
C ARG A 360 5.50 -6.22 12.07
N GLN A 361 6.34 -6.81 11.23
CA GLN A 361 7.72 -7.09 11.54
C GLN A 361 8.61 -6.57 10.42
N GLU A 362 9.27 -5.44 10.65
CA GLU A 362 10.02 -4.71 9.60
C GLU A 362 11.51 -5.07 9.60
N LEU A 363 12.09 -5.45 10.75
CA LEU A 363 13.54 -5.69 10.88
C LEU A 363 13.95 -7.04 11.50
N SER A 364 13.25 -7.50 12.55
CA SER A 364 13.76 -8.55 13.45
C SER A 364 12.74 -9.64 13.77
N TYR A 365 13.17 -10.89 13.96
CA TYR A 365 12.26 -12.04 14.11
C TYR A 365 11.47 -12.02 15.44
N CYS A 366 10.19 -11.66 15.36
CA CYS A 366 9.25 -11.83 16.47
C CYS A 366 8.78 -13.28 16.56
N GLN A 367 8.86 -13.89 17.74
CA GLN A 367 8.27 -15.19 18.03
C GLN A 367 6.80 -15.06 18.47
N PRO A 368 5.91 -15.97 18.07
CA PRO A 368 4.50 -15.95 18.51
C PRO A 368 4.27 -15.99 20.03
N ALA A 369 5.21 -16.56 20.78
CA ALA A 369 5.23 -16.52 22.25
C ALA A 369 5.36 -15.10 22.85
N GLU A 370 5.71 -14.11 22.03
CA GLU A 370 5.86 -12.71 22.43
C GLU A 370 4.56 -11.91 22.33
N PHE A 371 3.61 -12.34 21.49
CA PHE A 371 2.40 -11.56 21.19
C PHE A 371 1.09 -12.34 21.33
N MET A 372 1.09 -13.66 21.23
CA MET A 372 -0.12 -14.45 21.47
C MET A 372 -0.65 -14.34 22.90
N PRO A 373 0.17 -14.23 23.97
CA PRO A 373 -0.35 -14.02 25.32
C PRO A 373 -1.09 -12.68 25.48
N LEU A 374 -0.74 -11.64 24.72
CA LEU A 374 -1.54 -10.41 24.66
C LEU A 374 -2.94 -10.70 24.10
N ILE A 375 -3.03 -11.37 22.95
CA ILE A 375 -4.31 -11.69 22.29
C ILE A 375 -5.15 -12.61 23.19
N GLU A 376 -4.52 -13.58 23.87
CA GLU A 376 -5.17 -14.45 24.85
C GLU A 376 -5.62 -13.71 26.13
N ALA A 377 -4.90 -12.67 26.56
CA ALA A 377 -5.32 -11.84 27.69
C ALA A 377 -6.55 -10.97 27.38
N MET A 378 -6.68 -10.46 26.16
CA MET A 378 -7.76 -9.53 25.76
C MET A 378 -9.15 -10.05 26.17
N THR A 379 -9.87 -9.26 26.96
CA THR A 379 -11.28 -9.47 27.31
C THR A 379 -12.24 -8.84 26.30
N ALA A 380 -11.77 -7.86 25.53
CA ALA A 380 -12.50 -7.26 24.42
C ALA A 380 -12.64 -8.25 23.25
N PRO A 381 -13.78 -8.24 22.52
CA PRO A 381 -14.02 -9.15 21.40
C PRO A 381 -13.17 -8.77 20.18
N ILE A 382 -12.13 -9.55 19.87
CA ILE A 382 -11.27 -9.29 18.71
C ILE A 382 -12.02 -9.71 17.43
N GLU A 383 -12.18 -8.76 16.50
CA GLU A 383 -12.82 -8.94 15.19
C GLU A 383 -11.79 -9.11 14.06
N THR A 384 -10.58 -8.57 14.21
CA THR A 384 -9.52 -8.64 13.18
C THR A 384 -8.15 -8.95 13.77
N LEU A 385 -7.47 -9.92 13.15
CA LEU A 385 -6.09 -10.29 13.46
C LEU A 385 -5.27 -10.29 12.16
N TYR A 386 -4.36 -9.31 12.04
CA TYR A 386 -3.41 -9.20 10.94
C TYR A 386 -1.99 -9.46 11.47
N ILE A 387 -1.26 -10.41 10.88
CA ILE A 387 0.11 -10.75 11.28
C ILE A 387 0.99 -10.83 10.02
N GLU A 388 2.10 -10.11 10.00
CA GLU A 388 2.98 -9.95 8.84
C GLU A 388 4.46 -10.25 9.14
N CYS A 389 5.11 -11.02 8.25
CA CYS A 389 6.54 -11.34 8.19
C CYS A 389 7.14 -12.27 9.27
N TYR A 390 6.31 -12.97 10.07
CA TYR A 390 6.79 -13.85 11.15
C TYR A 390 7.40 -15.19 10.68
N LYS A 391 8.29 -15.77 11.49
CA LYS A 391 9.12 -16.93 11.11
C LYS A 391 8.67 -18.31 11.59
N SER A 392 8.18 -18.40 12.82
CA SER A 392 7.96 -19.67 13.53
C SER A 392 6.48 -19.96 13.71
N ASN A 393 6.13 -21.25 13.79
CA ASN A 393 4.76 -21.69 14.05
C ASN A 393 4.16 -20.99 15.29
N LEU A 394 2.91 -20.52 15.15
CA LEU A 394 2.12 -19.88 16.21
C LEU A 394 1.89 -20.80 17.43
N GLY A 395 1.91 -22.12 17.23
CA GLY A 395 1.92 -23.12 18.29
C GLY A 395 0.69 -23.09 19.21
N TYR A 396 0.86 -23.60 20.44
CA TYR A 396 -0.23 -23.74 21.40
C TYR A 396 -0.83 -22.39 21.85
N SER A 397 -0.02 -21.34 21.99
CA SER A 397 -0.53 -20.00 22.33
C SER A 397 -1.31 -19.36 21.18
N GLY A 398 -0.98 -19.69 19.93
CA GLY A 398 -1.82 -19.33 18.78
C GLY A 398 -3.18 -20.02 18.80
N TYR A 399 -3.21 -21.30 19.20
CA TYR A 399 -4.45 -22.06 19.37
C TYR A 399 -5.35 -21.46 20.48
N THR A 400 -4.81 -21.19 21.67
CA THR A 400 -5.60 -20.63 22.79
C THR A 400 -6.14 -19.23 22.48
N ALA A 401 -5.33 -18.37 21.88
CA ALA A 401 -5.73 -17.03 21.44
C ALA A 401 -6.86 -17.08 20.39
N ILE A 402 -6.76 -17.95 19.38
CA ILE A 402 -7.81 -18.13 18.36
C ILE A 402 -9.08 -18.73 18.96
N GLN A 403 -8.97 -19.76 19.80
CA GLN A 403 -10.12 -20.42 20.42
C GLN A 403 -10.94 -19.45 21.28
N ARG A 404 -10.27 -18.59 22.06
CA ARG A 404 -10.90 -17.56 22.90
C ARG A 404 -11.76 -16.57 22.09
N HIS A 405 -11.26 -16.13 20.94
CA HIS A 405 -11.93 -15.14 20.08
C HIS A 405 -12.67 -15.77 18.88
N SER A 406 -12.86 -17.09 18.87
CA SER A 406 -13.46 -17.86 17.76
C SER A 406 -14.85 -17.36 17.36
N LEU A 407 -15.67 -16.93 18.31
CA LEU A 407 -17.01 -16.39 18.06
C LEU A 407 -17.00 -14.97 17.48
N THR A 408 -15.90 -14.21 17.63
CA THR A 408 -15.82 -12.78 17.31
C THR A 408 -14.95 -12.47 16.11
N LEU A 409 -13.93 -13.29 15.84
CA LEU A 409 -13.00 -13.13 14.72
C LEU A 409 -13.73 -13.21 13.37
N ARG A 410 -13.58 -12.14 12.57
CA ARG A 410 -14.17 -11.98 11.23
C ARG A 410 -13.12 -11.92 10.13
N ASP A 411 -11.93 -11.39 10.41
CA ASP A 411 -10.88 -11.16 9.42
C ASP A 411 -9.52 -11.60 9.97
N ILE A 412 -9.00 -12.73 9.50
CA ILE A 412 -7.69 -13.28 9.90
C ILE A 412 -6.76 -13.28 8.68
N ARG A 413 -5.62 -12.62 8.80
CA ARG A 413 -4.66 -12.44 7.70
C ARG A 413 -3.24 -12.73 8.16
N LEU A 414 -2.65 -13.77 7.59
CA LEU A 414 -1.29 -14.22 7.83
C LEU A 414 -0.46 -13.96 6.56
N TYR A 415 0.37 -12.90 6.58
CA TYR A 415 1.12 -12.40 5.42
C TYR A 415 2.62 -12.62 5.57
N ASN A 416 3.29 -13.00 4.48
CA ASN A 416 4.75 -13.18 4.40
C ASN A 416 5.30 -14.12 5.49
N CYS A 417 4.50 -15.08 5.93
CA CYS A 417 4.86 -16.06 6.96
C CYS A 417 5.84 -17.09 6.41
N GLU A 418 6.82 -17.51 7.20
CA GLU A 418 7.68 -18.66 6.86
C GLU A 418 7.08 -20.00 7.36
N GLN A 419 6.24 -19.97 8.41
CA GLN A 419 5.57 -21.15 8.98
C GLN A 419 4.15 -20.84 9.47
N VAL A 420 3.21 -21.75 9.22
CA VAL A 420 1.84 -21.79 9.78
C VAL A 420 1.55 -23.27 10.05
N ASP A 421 0.88 -23.60 11.15
CA ASP A 421 0.48 -24.99 11.43
C ASP A 421 -0.67 -25.45 10.54
N ASP A 422 -0.63 -26.69 10.05
CA ASP A 422 -1.77 -27.33 9.42
C ASP A 422 -2.97 -27.37 10.39
N VAL A 423 -2.71 -27.64 11.67
CA VAL A 423 -3.72 -27.80 12.73
C VAL A 423 -4.41 -26.47 13.02
N LEU A 424 -3.67 -25.36 13.06
CA LEU A 424 -4.23 -24.04 13.34
C LEU A 424 -5.12 -23.55 12.19
N VAL A 425 -4.77 -23.84 10.94
CA VAL A 425 -5.62 -23.51 9.78
C VAL A 425 -6.95 -24.25 9.85
N VAL A 426 -6.92 -25.54 10.23
CA VAL A 426 -8.13 -26.32 10.46
C VAL A 426 -8.96 -25.72 11.58
N GLU A 427 -8.35 -25.40 12.71
CA GLU A 427 -9.02 -24.87 13.90
C GLU A 427 -9.71 -23.52 13.62
N ILE A 428 -9.03 -22.62 12.88
CA ILE A 428 -9.62 -21.36 12.40
C ILE A 428 -10.85 -21.66 11.53
N LEU A 429 -10.75 -22.59 10.58
CA LEU A 429 -11.85 -22.90 9.66
C LEU A 429 -13.01 -23.66 10.34
N SER A 430 -12.74 -24.45 11.39
CA SER A 430 -13.74 -25.28 12.09
C SER A 430 -14.37 -24.61 13.31
N GLN A 431 -13.72 -23.63 13.95
CA GLN A 431 -14.25 -22.93 15.13
C GLN A 431 -14.63 -21.47 14.89
N CYS A 432 -14.00 -20.75 13.95
CA CYS A 432 -14.36 -19.35 13.70
C CYS A 432 -15.66 -19.20 12.88
N VAL A 433 -16.80 -19.41 13.52
CA VAL A 433 -18.14 -19.34 12.92
C VAL A 433 -18.44 -17.99 12.26
N SER A 434 -17.87 -16.91 12.79
CA SER A 434 -18.05 -15.53 12.33
C SER A 434 -17.09 -15.11 11.21
N LEU A 435 -16.18 -15.99 10.78
CA LEU A 435 -15.10 -15.64 9.85
C LEU A 435 -15.65 -15.27 8.46
N GLU A 436 -15.37 -14.04 8.03
CA GLU A 436 -15.73 -13.50 6.72
C GLU A 436 -14.53 -13.45 5.76
N ARG A 437 -13.30 -13.33 6.28
CA ARG A 437 -12.06 -13.29 5.50
C ARG A 437 -10.97 -14.11 6.18
N PHE A 438 -10.34 -14.99 5.41
CA PHE A 438 -9.18 -15.76 5.82
C PHE A 438 -8.14 -15.78 4.72
N GLU A 439 -6.94 -15.31 5.02
CA GLU A 439 -5.82 -15.24 4.07
C GLU A 439 -4.55 -15.80 4.70
N VAL A 440 -3.94 -16.79 4.04
CA VAL A 440 -2.58 -17.26 4.34
C VAL A 440 -1.72 -17.07 3.11
N VAL A 441 -1.06 -15.91 3.04
CA VAL A 441 -0.16 -15.51 1.96
C VAL A 441 1.27 -15.81 2.40
N PRO A 442 1.87 -16.93 1.98
CA PRO A 442 3.19 -17.34 2.45
C PRO A 442 4.31 -16.48 1.86
N LYS A 443 5.45 -16.42 2.54
CA LYS A 443 6.66 -15.75 2.05
C LYS A 443 7.29 -16.45 0.84
N ASP A 444 7.15 -17.77 0.79
CA ASP A 444 7.68 -18.66 -0.23
C ASP A 444 6.68 -19.81 -0.51
N VAL A 445 6.76 -20.40 -1.69
CA VAL A 445 5.87 -21.46 -2.20
C VAL A 445 5.99 -22.77 -1.39
N THR A 446 6.96 -22.88 -0.47
CA THR A 446 7.12 -24.03 0.42
C THR A 446 6.08 -24.11 1.54
N LEU A 447 5.56 -22.99 2.04
CA LEU A 447 4.54 -22.99 3.08
C LEU A 447 3.16 -23.29 2.49
N SER A 448 2.55 -24.39 2.95
CA SER A 448 1.29 -24.91 2.46
C SER A 448 0.61 -25.80 3.50
N VAL A 449 -0.71 -25.92 3.41
CA VAL A 449 -1.53 -26.71 4.31
C VAL A 449 -1.77 -28.09 3.70
N LYS A 450 -1.48 -29.16 4.44
CA LYS A 450 -1.73 -30.54 3.97
C LYS A 450 -3.22 -30.81 3.85
N ILE A 451 -3.67 -31.36 2.72
CA ILE A 451 -5.08 -31.69 2.51
C ILE A 451 -5.62 -32.66 3.56
N ASP A 452 -4.81 -33.65 3.95
CA ASP A 452 -5.12 -34.65 4.98
C ASP A 452 -5.58 -34.00 6.29
N THR A 453 -4.89 -32.94 6.73
CA THR A 453 -5.27 -32.16 7.90
C THR A 453 -6.46 -31.27 7.58
N LEU A 454 -6.41 -30.52 6.46
CA LEU A 454 -7.40 -29.51 6.07
C LEU A 454 -8.86 -30.03 6.01
N VAL A 455 -9.05 -31.31 5.65
CA VAL A 455 -10.37 -31.96 5.55
C VAL A 455 -10.75 -32.83 6.75
N SER A 456 -9.87 -32.95 7.75
CA SER A 456 -10.08 -33.79 8.94
C SER A 456 -11.26 -33.33 9.82
N GLN A 457 -11.61 -32.04 9.76
CA GLN A 457 -12.76 -31.45 10.43
C GLN A 457 -13.67 -30.77 9.40
N LYS A 458 -14.96 -30.61 9.75
CA LYS A 458 -15.92 -29.82 8.96
C LYS A 458 -15.73 -28.33 9.27
N TRP A 459 -15.53 -27.52 8.24
CA TRP A 459 -15.47 -26.07 8.38
C TRP A 459 -16.82 -25.49 8.86
N ALA A 460 -16.78 -24.55 9.80
CA ALA A 460 -17.96 -23.90 10.39
C ALA A 460 -18.15 -22.44 9.95
N CYS A 461 -17.13 -21.84 9.32
CA CYS A 461 -17.13 -20.48 8.74
C CYS A 461 -18.07 -20.33 7.52
N ALA A 462 -19.37 -20.54 7.70
CA ALA A 462 -20.37 -20.41 6.63
C ALA A 462 -20.52 -18.98 6.08
N SER A 463 -20.08 -17.98 6.85
CA SER A 463 -20.04 -16.56 6.47
C SER A 463 -18.84 -16.19 5.59
N LEU A 464 -17.92 -17.11 5.31
CA LEU A 464 -16.66 -16.78 4.63
C LEU A 464 -16.91 -16.23 3.22
N ARG A 465 -16.44 -15.00 3.00
CA ARG A 465 -16.53 -14.24 1.74
C ARG A 465 -15.21 -14.24 0.97
N HIS A 466 -14.08 -14.39 1.65
CA HIS A 466 -12.76 -14.47 1.01
C HIS A 466 -11.89 -15.57 1.64
N LEU A 467 -11.38 -16.46 0.79
CA LEU A 467 -10.44 -17.54 1.13
C LEU A 467 -9.18 -17.43 0.25
N ASP A 468 -8.03 -17.14 0.83
CA ASP A 468 -6.70 -17.34 0.21
C ASP A 468 -5.93 -18.40 1.01
N LEU A 469 -5.59 -19.52 0.36
CA LEU A 469 -4.80 -20.61 0.95
C LEU A 469 -3.89 -21.27 -0.08
N THR A 470 -2.68 -21.63 0.36
CA THR A 470 -1.81 -22.57 -0.37
C THR A 470 -1.97 -23.98 0.22
N ILE A 471 -2.29 -24.97 -0.60
CA ILE A 471 -2.68 -26.33 -0.21
C ILE A 471 -1.75 -27.35 -0.88
N CYS A 472 -1.13 -28.21 -0.06
CA CYS A 472 -0.39 -29.38 -0.53
C CYS A 472 -1.32 -30.60 -0.52
N TRP A 473 -1.73 -31.06 -1.69
CA TRP A 473 -2.63 -32.21 -1.81
C TRP A 473 -1.92 -33.57 -1.90
N GLY A 474 -0.59 -33.56 -2.07
CA GLY A 474 0.27 -34.75 -2.13
C GLY A 474 0.73 -35.10 -3.55
N GLU A 475 0.95 -36.39 -3.80
CA GLU A 475 1.22 -36.97 -5.12
C GLU A 475 0.32 -38.20 -5.31
N PHE A 476 -0.10 -38.46 -6.55
CA PHE A 476 -0.74 -39.72 -6.92
C PHE A 476 0.32 -40.77 -7.33
N GLU A 477 0.00 -42.05 -7.19
CA GLU A 477 0.86 -43.16 -7.62
C GLU A 477 0.74 -43.43 -9.14
N ALA A 478 -0.32 -42.92 -9.79
CA ALA A 478 -0.52 -43.00 -11.22
C ALA A 478 0.64 -42.40 -12.05
N THR A 479 1.24 -43.21 -12.91
CA THR A 479 2.35 -42.80 -13.81
C THR A 479 1.92 -41.91 -14.98
N GLN A 480 0.60 -41.79 -15.23
CA GLN A 480 0.03 -40.90 -16.24
C GLN A 480 -0.98 -39.94 -15.60
N PRO A 481 -0.95 -38.64 -15.93
CA PRO A 481 -1.91 -37.66 -15.41
C PRO A 481 -3.37 -38.05 -15.64
N HIS A 482 -4.22 -37.95 -14.61
CA HIS A 482 -5.59 -38.45 -14.63
C HIS A 482 -6.46 -37.87 -15.75
N TYR A 483 -6.24 -36.62 -16.16
CA TYR A 483 -6.96 -36.01 -17.28
C TYR A 483 -6.65 -36.64 -18.66
N LEU A 484 -5.59 -37.44 -18.79
CA LEU A 484 -5.27 -38.22 -20.00
C LEU A 484 -5.83 -39.65 -19.96
N GLN A 485 -6.17 -40.17 -18.78
CA GLN A 485 -6.68 -41.55 -18.63
C GLN A 485 -8.04 -41.67 -19.34
N GLN A 486 -8.15 -42.65 -20.25
CA GLN A 486 -9.33 -42.82 -21.13
C GLN A 486 -10.41 -43.72 -20.52
N THR A 487 -10.00 -44.65 -19.67
CA THR A 487 -10.84 -45.55 -18.88
C THR A 487 -10.46 -45.40 -17.41
N VAL A 488 -11.40 -45.72 -16.51
CA VAL A 488 -11.06 -45.94 -15.10
C VAL A 488 -10.17 -47.18 -15.01
N ALA A 489 -8.85 -46.96 -14.95
CA ALA A 489 -7.91 -47.99 -14.53
C ALA A 489 -8.19 -48.37 -13.07
N LEU A 490 -7.62 -49.47 -12.57
CA LEU A 490 -7.59 -49.71 -11.13
C LEU A 490 -6.72 -48.62 -10.48
N GLU A 491 -7.35 -47.55 -10.01
CA GLU A 491 -6.72 -46.55 -9.15
C GLU A 491 -6.23 -47.24 -7.86
N SER A 492 -5.04 -46.88 -7.39
CA SER A 492 -4.51 -47.48 -6.16
C SER A 492 -5.40 -47.12 -4.96
N ALA A 493 -5.34 -47.92 -3.89
CA ALA A 493 -6.06 -47.61 -2.66
C ALA A 493 -5.71 -46.22 -2.09
N LYS A 494 -4.47 -45.74 -2.30
CA LYS A 494 -4.02 -44.40 -1.89
C LYS A 494 -4.52 -43.31 -2.82
N ASP A 495 -4.57 -43.57 -4.13
CA ASP A 495 -5.15 -42.63 -5.10
C ASP A 495 -6.65 -42.46 -4.83
N MET A 496 -7.37 -43.56 -4.55
CA MET A 496 -8.77 -43.55 -4.10
C MET A 496 -8.97 -42.74 -2.81
N GLU A 497 -8.12 -42.92 -1.81
CA GLU A 497 -8.15 -42.16 -0.54
C GLU A 497 -7.90 -40.66 -0.78
N ARG A 498 -6.89 -40.32 -1.59
CA ARG A 498 -6.52 -38.95 -1.97
C ARG A 498 -7.63 -38.25 -2.74
N TRP A 499 -8.34 -38.97 -3.62
CA TRP A 499 -9.56 -38.47 -4.25
C TRP A 499 -10.69 -38.22 -3.26
N GLY A 500 -10.88 -39.09 -2.26
CA GLY A 500 -11.87 -38.86 -1.19
C GLY A 500 -11.60 -37.58 -0.38
N LYS A 501 -10.31 -37.30 -0.11
CA LYS A 501 -9.87 -36.04 0.53
C LYS A 501 -10.13 -34.82 -0.37
N LEU A 502 -9.76 -34.89 -1.65
CA LEU A 502 -10.06 -33.83 -2.64
C LEU A 502 -11.56 -33.56 -2.77
N GLU A 503 -12.38 -34.60 -2.87
CA GLU A 503 -13.84 -34.45 -2.92
C GLU A 503 -14.41 -33.82 -1.64
N THR A 504 -13.86 -34.16 -0.47
CA THR A 504 -14.26 -33.54 0.81
C THR A 504 -13.91 -32.05 0.83
N LEU A 505 -12.70 -31.66 0.42
CA LEU A 505 -12.28 -30.26 0.29
C LEU A 505 -13.20 -29.49 -0.67
N TYR A 506 -13.49 -30.04 -1.85
CA TYR A 506 -14.32 -29.38 -2.86
C TYR A 506 -15.78 -29.25 -2.42
N ARG A 507 -16.30 -30.23 -1.66
CA ARG A 507 -17.62 -30.13 -1.00
C ARG A 507 -17.61 -29.09 0.13
N GLN A 508 -16.53 -28.96 0.91
CA GLN A 508 -16.42 -27.94 1.96
C GLN A 508 -16.42 -26.53 1.37
N ILE A 509 -15.58 -26.27 0.35
CA ILE A 509 -15.58 -25.00 -0.40
C ILE A 509 -16.96 -24.76 -1.04
N GLY A 510 -17.56 -25.75 -1.69
CA GLY A 510 -18.89 -25.66 -2.31
C GLY A 510 -20.06 -25.44 -1.35
N ASN A 511 -19.85 -25.51 -0.03
CA ASN A 511 -20.83 -25.15 1.00
C ASN A 511 -20.72 -23.69 1.47
N MET A 512 -19.65 -22.96 1.12
CA MET A 512 -19.44 -21.55 1.51
C MET A 512 -20.29 -20.61 0.64
N LEU A 513 -21.61 -20.61 0.84
CA LEU A 513 -22.55 -19.86 0.00
C LEU A 513 -22.29 -18.34 -0.03
N SER A 514 -21.60 -17.82 0.97
CA SER A 514 -21.19 -16.42 1.13
C SER A 514 -19.94 -16.03 0.29
N LEU A 515 -19.24 -17.00 -0.29
CA LEU A 515 -17.92 -16.78 -0.89
C LEU A 515 -17.98 -15.88 -2.13
N GLU A 516 -17.29 -14.73 -2.06
CA GLU A 516 -17.10 -13.77 -3.15
C GLU A 516 -15.74 -13.95 -3.84
N VAL A 517 -14.70 -14.35 -3.10
CA VAL A 517 -13.32 -14.50 -3.61
C VAL A 517 -12.69 -15.81 -3.17
N LEU A 518 -12.18 -16.58 -4.15
CA LEU A 518 -11.47 -17.84 -3.97
C LEU A 518 -10.07 -17.74 -4.60
N ASP A 519 -9.02 -17.66 -3.78
CA ASP A 519 -7.61 -17.56 -4.20
C ASP A 519 -6.79 -18.77 -3.70
N ILE A 520 -7.21 -19.97 -4.11
CA ILE A 520 -6.56 -21.22 -3.69
C ILE A 520 -5.42 -21.61 -4.63
N LYS A 521 -4.31 -22.08 -4.04
CA LYS A 521 -3.05 -22.35 -4.72
C LYS A 521 -2.63 -23.79 -4.39
N ALA A 522 -2.61 -24.69 -5.37
CA ALA A 522 -2.17 -26.06 -5.19
C ALA A 522 -0.65 -26.20 -5.41
N ILE A 523 0.01 -26.99 -4.57
CA ILE A 523 1.39 -27.45 -4.76
C ILE A 523 1.47 -28.98 -4.53
N THR A 524 2.51 -29.60 -5.11
CA THR A 524 2.98 -30.93 -4.67
C THR A 524 4.01 -30.77 -3.54
N PRO A 525 4.27 -31.82 -2.74
CA PRO A 525 5.41 -31.85 -1.82
C PRO A 525 6.73 -31.49 -2.54
N PRO A 526 7.64 -30.73 -1.90
CA PRO A 526 8.95 -30.44 -2.50
C PRO A 526 9.79 -31.71 -2.61
N LYS A 527 10.10 -32.11 -3.85
CA LYS A 527 11.07 -33.19 -4.10
C LYS A 527 12.48 -32.70 -3.77
N LYS A 528 13.35 -33.60 -3.30
CA LYS A 528 14.72 -33.25 -2.91
C LYS A 528 15.42 -32.45 -4.04
N ASN A 529 15.88 -31.25 -3.70
CA ASN A 529 16.55 -30.29 -4.59
C ASN A 529 15.66 -29.65 -5.70
N VAL A 530 14.33 -29.73 -5.61
CA VAL A 530 13.39 -29.05 -6.52
C VAL A 530 12.53 -28.09 -5.70
N THR A 531 12.50 -26.81 -6.09
CA THR A 531 11.61 -25.82 -5.48
C THR A 531 10.14 -26.17 -5.74
N SER A 532 9.27 -25.92 -4.74
CA SER A 532 7.84 -26.15 -4.90
C SER A 532 7.29 -25.36 -6.08
N THR A 533 6.74 -26.07 -7.07
CA THR A 533 6.04 -25.47 -8.20
C THR A 533 4.54 -25.55 -7.95
N TYR A 534 3.81 -24.52 -8.37
CA TYR A 534 2.36 -24.57 -8.40
C TYR A 534 1.89 -25.64 -9.39
N VAL A 535 0.81 -26.32 -9.04
CA VAL A 535 0.12 -27.31 -9.87
C VAL A 535 -1.38 -26.97 -9.93
N THR A 536 -2.14 -27.81 -10.64
CA THR A 536 -3.61 -27.72 -10.71
C THR A 536 -4.28 -28.38 -9.51
N PHE A 537 -5.56 -28.04 -9.31
CA PHE A 537 -6.46 -28.80 -8.45
C PHE A 537 -7.15 -29.89 -9.29
N PRO A 538 -6.88 -31.18 -9.05
CA PRO A 538 -7.31 -32.27 -9.93
C PRO A 538 -8.82 -32.29 -10.17
N GLN A 539 -9.21 -32.23 -11.45
CA GLN A 539 -10.59 -32.21 -11.97
C GLN A 539 -11.55 -31.16 -11.35
N LEU A 540 -11.02 -30.09 -10.71
CA LEU A 540 -11.84 -29.10 -10.00
C LEU A 540 -12.74 -28.26 -10.93
N LEU A 541 -12.25 -27.92 -12.12
CA LEU A 541 -13.01 -27.17 -13.13
C LEU A 541 -13.66 -28.05 -14.21
N THR A 542 -13.68 -29.38 -14.02
CA THR A 542 -14.25 -30.33 -14.99
C THR A 542 -15.72 -30.60 -14.71
N LEU A 543 -16.56 -30.73 -15.75
CA LEU A 543 -17.94 -31.25 -15.65
C LEU A 543 -17.97 -32.78 -15.75
N HIS A 544 -19.02 -33.39 -15.19
CA HIS A 544 -19.16 -34.85 -15.20
C HIS A 544 -19.56 -35.36 -16.60
N ASP A 545 -18.61 -35.99 -17.29
CA ASP A 545 -18.85 -36.77 -18.50
C ASP A 545 -19.06 -38.24 -18.13
N GLY A 546 -20.34 -38.63 -18.01
CA GLY A 546 -20.75 -40.00 -17.72
C GLY A 546 -20.33 -41.03 -18.78
N ALA A 547 -20.04 -40.61 -20.02
CA ALA A 547 -19.56 -41.52 -21.06
C ALA A 547 -18.05 -41.84 -20.93
N ARG A 548 -17.29 -41.03 -20.18
CA ARG A 548 -15.87 -41.26 -19.88
C ARG A 548 -15.60 -41.77 -18.46
N GLY A 549 -16.64 -41.86 -17.62
CA GLY A 549 -16.50 -42.26 -16.21
C GLY A 549 -15.62 -41.31 -15.38
N ARG A 550 -15.41 -40.06 -15.83
CA ARG A 550 -14.45 -39.15 -15.21
C ARG A 550 -14.99 -38.52 -13.92
N ARG A 551 -14.14 -38.51 -12.88
CA ARG A 551 -14.30 -37.68 -11.69
C ARG A 551 -14.36 -36.21 -12.12
N ALA A 552 -15.27 -35.46 -11.53
CA ALA A 552 -15.56 -34.09 -11.95
C ALA A 552 -16.21 -33.32 -10.80
N TYR A 553 -15.70 -32.14 -10.48
CA TYR A 553 -16.01 -31.47 -9.22
C TYR A 553 -16.56 -30.04 -9.35
N LEU A 554 -16.64 -29.49 -10.57
CA LEU A 554 -17.15 -28.13 -10.82
C LEU A 554 -18.60 -27.93 -10.32
N THR A 555 -19.42 -28.99 -10.36
CA THR A 555 -20.82 -28.95 -9.90
C THR A 555 -20.97 -28.65 -8.42
N TRP A 556 -20.01 -29.03 -7.57
CA TRP A 556 -20.01 -28.69 -6.13
C TRP A 556 -19.83 -27.18 -5.92
N LEU A 557 -18.98 -26.54 -6.73
CA LEU A 557 -18.77 -25.10 -6.74
C LEU A 557 -19.94 -24.33 -7.40
N GLY A 558 -20.84 -25.01 -8.13
CA GLY A 558 -22.01 -24.41 -8.79
C GLY A 558 -23.02 -23.76 -7.83
N ARG A 559 -22.90 -23.98 -6.52
CA ARG A 559 -23.70 -23.34 -5.46
C ARG A 559 -23.20 -21.95 -5.05
N LEU A 560 -21.98 -21.57 -5.42
CA LEU A 560 -21.32 -20.32 -5.01
C LEU A 560 -21.86 -19.10 -5.79
N LYS A 561 -23.14 -18.77 -5.61
CA LYS A 561 -23.84 -17.69 -6.36
C LYS A 561 -23.28 -16.30 -6.11
N ASN A 562 -22.54 -16.12 -5.02
CA ASN A 562 -21.86 -14.88 -4.68
C ASN A 562 -20.46 -14.74 -5.30
N LEU A 563 -19.92 -15.79 -5.94
CA LEU A 563 -18.54 -15.81 -6.42
C LEU A 563 -18.30 -14.78 -7.52
N ARG A 564 -17.43 -13.80 -7.19
CA ARG A 564 -17.01 -12.70 -8.05
C ARG A 564 -15.60 -12.93 -8.60
N GLN A 565 -14.71 -13.54 -7.82
CA GLN A 565 -13.31 -13.67 -8.22
C GLN A 565 -12.78 -15.08 -7.93
N ILE A 566 -12.28 -15.74 -8.97
CA ILE A 566 -11.42 -16.93 -8.85
C ILE A 566 -10.00 -16.51 -9.23
N ARG A 567 -9.05 -16.85 -8.37
CA ARG A 567 -7.67 -16.37 -8.41
C ARG A 567 -6.69 -17.49 -8.07
N GLY A 568 -5.42 -17.28 -8.36
CA GLY A 568 -4.34 -18.21 -8.04
C GLY A 568 -3.84 -18.96 -9.28
N PRO A 569 -2.54 -19.33 -9.32
CA PRO A 569 -1.91 -19.92 -10.51
C PRO A 569 -2.54 -21.25 -10.95
N SER A 570 -3.11 -22.01 -10.02
CA SER A 570 -3.69 -23.35 -10.23
C SER A 570 -4.87 -23.42 -11.19
N PHE A 571 -5.40 -22.28 -11.62
CA PHE A 571 -6.51 -22.18 -12.58
C PHE A 571 -6.06 -21.79 -13.99
N ARG A 572 -4.75 -21.57 -14.23
CA ARG A 572 -4.25 -21.07 -15.51
C ARG A 572 -4.30 -22.12 -16.62
N VAL A 573 -4.69 -21.70 -17.83
CA VAL A 573 -4.69 -22.58 -19.02
C VAL A 573 -3.27 -22.96 -19.49
N SER A 574 -2.22 -22.34 -18.96
CA SER A 574 -0.84 -22.80 -19.17
C SER A 574 -0.55 -24.13 -18.47
N PHE A 575 -1.41 -24.59 -17.56
CA PHE A 575 -1.34 -25.95 -17.02
C PHE A 575 -2.06 -26.96 -17.94
N PRO A 576 -1.41 -28.05 -18.37
CA PRO A 576 -1.97 -29.04 -19.29
C PRO A 576 -3.31 -29.67 -18.86
N GLU A 577 -3.58 -29.81 -17.56
CA GLU A 577 -4.89 -30.31 -17.10
C GLU A 577 -6.00 -29.32 -17.41
N ILE A 578 -5.80 -28.02 -17.19
CA ILE A 578 -6.80 -27.00 -17.50
C ILE A 578 -7.00 -26.89 -19.02
N ASP A 579 -5.91 -26.89 -19.80
CA ASP A 579 -5.98 -26.88 -21.27
C ASP A 579 -6.77 -28.08 -21.84
N ALA A 580 -6.61 -29.26 -21.23
CA ALA A 580 -7.26 -30.50 -21.66
C ALA A 580 -8.69 -30.71 -21.12
N THR A 581 -9.12 -29.98 -20.08
CA THR A 581 -10.41 -30.21 -19.40
C THR A 581 -11.36 -29.01 -19.37
N LEU A 582 -10.86 -27.77 -19.44
CA LEU A 582 -11.67 -26.56 -19.42
C LEU A 582 -12.29 -26.30 -20.81
N GLY A 583 -13.26 -27.12 -21.20
CA GLY A 583 -13.96 -26.99 -22.46
C GLY A 583 -14.96 -25.83 -22.52
N LYS A 584 -15.69 -25.79 -23.63
CA LYS A 584 -16.80 -24.84 -23.83
C LYS A 584 -17.99 -25.14 -22.89
N GLY A 585 -18.17 -26.40 -22.48
CA GLY A 585 -19.26 -26.81 -21.59
C GLY A 585 -19.05 -26.26 -20.18
N GLU A 586 -17.83 -26.44 -19.68
CA GLU A 586 -17.30 -25.97 -18.40
C GLU A 586 -17.38 -24.44 -18.36
N ALA A 587 -16.80 -23.76 -19.37
CA ALA A 587 -16.84 -22.31 -19.45
C ALA A 587 -18.27 -21.73 -19.55
N LYS A 588 -19.21 -22.43 -20.20
CA LYS A 588 -20.63 -22.05 -20.17
C LYS A 588 -21.22 -22.24 -18.78
N HIS A 589 -21.03 -23.41 -18.17
CA HIS A 589 -21.55 -23.71 -16.84
C HIS A 589 -21.06 -22.70 -15.80
N MET A 590 -19.77 -22.34 -15.82
CA MET A 590 -19.18 -21.33 -14.93
C MET A 590 -19.90 -19.96 -15.04
N LEU A 591 -20.26 -19.53 -16.26
CA LEU A 591 -21.04 -18.29 -16.46
C LEU A 591 -22.51 -18.44 -16.05
N ASP A 592 -23.13 -19.59 -16.35
CA ASP A 592 -24.52 -19.88 -15.98
C ASP A 592 -24.69 -19.97 -14.44
N VAL A 593 -23.69 -20.48 -13.71
CA VAL A 593 -23.79 -20.71 -12.27
C VAL A 593 -23.21 -19.59 -11.40
N TRP A 594 -22.24 -18.80 -11.88
CA TRP A 594 -21.65 -17.66 -11.15
C TRP A 594 -21.96 -16.32 -11.85
N PRO A 595 -23.20 -15.81 -11.75
CA PRO A 595 -23.60 -14.59 -12.46
C PRO A 595 -22.76 -13.36 -12.06
N LYS A 596 -22.26 -13.31 -10.82
CA LYS A 596 -21.41 -12.22 -10.31
C LYS A 596 -19.94 -12.27 -10.73
N LEU A 597 -19.49 -13.27 -11.49
CA LEU A 597 -18.06 -13.44 -11.82
C LEU A 597 -17.47 -12.23 -12.59
N GLU A 598 -16.53 -11.53 -11.96
CA GLU A 598 -15.77 -10.35 -12.45
C GLU A 598 -14.32 -10.69 -12.84
N LEU A 599 -13.71 -11.68 -12.18
CA LEU A 599 -12.32 -12.10 -12.36
C LEU A 599 -12.19 -13.63 -12.34
N LEU A 600 -11.37 -14.17 -13.24
CA LEU A 600 -11.01 -15.58 -13.32
C LEU A 600 -9.56 -15.68 -13.83
N ASP A 601 -8.56 -15.97 -12.98
CA ASP A 601 -7.12 -15.89 -13.31
C ASP A 601 -6.62 -17.04 -14.22
N LEU A 602 -7.20 -17.17 -15.42
CA LEU A 602 -6.83 -18.20 -16.40
C LEU A 602 -5.51 -17.89 -17.13
N MET A 603 -5.07 -16.64 -17.13
CA MET A 603 -3.89 -16.19 -17.87
C MET A 603 -2.84 -15.61 -16.93
N GLU A 604 -1.56 -15.85 -17.25
CA GLU A 604 -0.44 -15.22 -16.55
C GLU A 604 -0.57 -13.69 -16.52
N PRO A 605 -0.09 -13.02 -15.45
CA PRO A 605 -0.18 -11.58 -15.32
C PRO A 605 0.65 -10.80 -16.37
N TYR A 606 1.55 -11.43 -17.12
CA TYR A 606 2.50 -10.74 -17.98
C TYR A 606 1.98 -10.49 -19.40
N GLY A 607 1.15 -9.46 -19.60
CA GLY A 607 0.83 -8.96 -20.94
C GLY A 607 -0.29 -7.93 -21.01
N LYS A 608 -0.52 -7.37 -22.21
CA LYS A 608 -1.79 -6.71 -22.54
C LYS A 608 -2.80 -7.80 -22.94
N MET A 609 -3.97 -7.81 -22.31
CA MET A 609 -5.01 -8.81 -22.53
C MET A 609 -5.38 -8.92 -24.04
N PRO A 610 -5.12 -10.06 -24.70
CA PRO A 610 -5.29 -10.18 -26.15
C PRO A 610 -6.77 -10.26 -26.54
N LYS A 611 -7.16 -9.53 -27.60
CA LYS A 611 -8.56 -9.53 -28.12
C LYS A 611 -9.05 -10.91 -28.61
N ARG A 612 -8.13 -11.82 -28.93
CA ARG A 612 -8.37 -13.22 -29.29
C ARG A 612 -7.08 -14.00 -29.06
N VAL A 613 -7.15 -15.12 -28.36
CA VAL A 613 -5.97 -15.97 -28.13
C VAL A 613 -5.90 -17.06 -29.21
N LYS A 614 -4.71 -17.26 -29.81
CA LYS A 614 -4.49 -18.20 -30.92
C LYS A 614 -3.94 -19.54 -30.40
N GLY A 615 -4.54 -20.65 -30.83
CA GLY A 615 -4.13 -22.02 -30.49
C GLY A 615 -5.33 -22.88 -30.07
N PRO A 616 -5.25 -24.21 -30.19
CA PRO A 616 -6.39 -25.11 -29.99
C PRO A 616 -7.00 -25.04 -28.58
N GLY A 617 -6.17 -24.97 -27.54
CA GLY A 617 -6.60 -24.87 -26.14
C GLY A 617 -7.33 -23.58 -25.75
N ASN A 618 -7.40 -22.58 -26.63
CA ASN A 618 -7.97 -21.27 -26.32
C ASN A 618 -9.49 -21.18 -26.51
N VAL A 619 -10.19 -22.30 -26.69
CA VAL A 619 -11.67 -22.35 -26.78
C VAL A 619 -12.36 -21.72 -25.55
N PRO A 620 -12.04 -22.07 -24.28
CA PRO A 620 -12.63 -21.42 -23.11
C PRO A 620 -12.35 -19.92 -23.06
N LEU A 621 -11.11 -19.48 -23.26
CA LEU A 621 -10.75 -18.05 -23.20
C LEU A 621 -11.55 -17.22 -24.21
N ASN A 622 -11.60 -17.67 -25.47
CA ASN A 622 -12.33 -16.99 -26.52
C ASN A 622 -13.87 -17.08 -26.32
N PHE A 623 -14.37 -18.11 -25.61
CA PHE A 623 -15.77 -18.19 -25.20
C PHE A 623 -16.09 -17.16 -24.09
N PHE A 624 -15.29 -17.09 -23.02
CA PHE A 624 -15.46 -16.11 -21.94
C PHE A 624 -15.42 -14.67 -22.48
N LEU A 625 -14.42 -14.32 -23.29
CA LEU A 625 -14.29 -13.00 -23.94
C LEU A 625 -15.53 -12.62 -24.76
N LYS A 626 -16.16 -13.59 -25.44
CA LYS A 626 -17.36 -13.35 -26.25
C LYS A 626 -18.64 -13.29 -25.41
N ALA A 627 -18.77 -14.14 -24.40
CA ALA A 627 -19.99 -14.31 -23.62
C ALA A 627 -20.14 -13.28 -22.48
N LYS A 628 -19.02 -12.81 -21.90
CA LYS A 628 -19.03 -11.79 -20.83
C LYS A 628 -17.88 -10.78 -21.05
N PRO A 629 -18.05 -9.78 -21.93
CA PRO A 629 -16.95 -8.87 -22.33
C PRO A 629 -16.31 -8.03 -21.22
N GLY A 630 -16.91 -7.96 -20.02
CA GLY A 630 -16.32 -7.34 -18.83
C GLY A 630 -15.57 -8.29 -17.88
N LEU A 631 -15.54 -9.59 -18.16
CA LEU A 631 -14.84 -10.59 -17.33
C LEU A 631 -13.32 -10.48 -17.52
N ARG A 632 -12.59 -10.21 -16.44
CA ARG A 632 -11.12 -10.20 -16.43
C ARG A 632 -10.60 -11.65 -16.41
N LEU A 633 -9.72 -11.99 -17.35
CA LEU A 633 -9.09 -13.32 -17.43
C LEU A 633 -7.67 -13.38 -16.85
N SER A 634 -7.24 -12.30 -16.19
CA SER A 634 -5.99 -12.21 -15.44
C SER A 634 -6.08 -11.14 -14.35
N GLN A 635 -5.33 -11.32 -13.27
CA GLN A 635 -5.15 -10.30 -12.23
C GLN A 635 -4.57 -8.99 -12.79
N LYS A 636 -3.68 -9.01 -13.81
CA LYS A 636 -3.05 -7.77 -14.32
C LYS A 636 -3.93 -7.06 -15.35
N GLY A 637 -4.94 -6.33 -14.85
CA GLY A 637 -5.89 -5.57 -15.66
C GLY A 637 -6.52 -4.35 -14.99
N GLY A 638 -5.97 -3.92 -13.86
CA GLY A 638 -6.46 -2.78 -13.06
C GLY A 638 -6.39 -3.10 -11.56
N SER A 639 -5.97 -2.13 -10.74
CA SER A 639 -6.02 -2.29 -9.28
C SER A 639 -7.45 -2.59 -8.85
N PHE A 640 -7.59 -3.57 -7.97
CA PHE A 640 -8.77 -3.71 -7.15
C PHE A 640 -8.25 -3.76 -5.71
N ASP A 641 -8.24 -2.61 -5.05
CA ASP A 641 -7.65 -2.41 -3.73
C ASP A 641 -8.45 -3.15 -2.66
N ALA A 642 -8.22 -4.46 -2.56
CA ALA A 642 -8.81 -5.37 -1.57
C ALA A 642 -8.21 -5.18 -0.17
N GLY A 643 -7.98 -3.93 0.24
CA GLY A 643 -7.42 -3.57 1.54
C GLY A 643 -5.94 -3.94 1.73
N ARG A 644 -5.14 -3.96 0.65
CA ARG A 644 -3.67 -3.91 0.80
C ARG A 644 -3.29 -2.49 1.24
N ILE A 645 -2.70 -2.37 2.43
CA ILE A 645 -1.96 -1.15 2.80
C ILE A 645 -0.76 -1.06 1.84
N PRO A 646 -0.55 0.07 1.14
CA PRO A 646 0.38 0.13 0.01
C PRO A 646 1.84 0.10 0.46
N HIS A 647 2.50 -1.05 0.30
CA HIS A 647 3.95 -1.14 0.28
C HIS A 647 4.45 -0.83 -1.14
N SER A 648 5.13 0.32 -1.28
CA SER A 648 5.68 0.90 -2.51
C SER A 648 4.65 1.35 -3.59
N PRO A 649 4.92 2.42 -4.37
CA PRO A 649 3.95 3.02 -5.29
C PRO A 649 4.44 2.99 -6.75
N GLU A 650 4.26 1.87 -7.45
CA GLU A 650 4.46 1.81 -8.91
C GLU A 650 3.14 1.99 -9.69
N TYR A 651 3.24 2.57 -10.90
CA TYR A 651 2.19 2.69 -11.93
C TYR A 651 1.03 3.68 -11.71
N MET A 652 1.31 4.97 -11.96
CA MET A 652 0.32 5.99 -12.38
C MET A 652 0.66 6.61 -13.76
N LEU A 653 1.16 5.79 -14.69
CA LEU A 653 1.69 6.19 -16.01
C LEU A 653 0.77 5.88 -17.21
N GLU A 654 -0.17 6.77 -17.56
CA GLU A 654 -0.56 6.99 -18.98
C GLU A 654 -1.39 8.27 -19.28
N ILE A 655 -1.61 9.17 -18.32
CA ILE A 655 -2.67 10.21 -18.42
C ILE A 655 -2.39 11.31 -19.47
N TRP A 656 -1.13 11.73 -19.69
CA TRP A 656 -0.81 12.97 -20.45
C TRP A 656 -0.06 12.77 -21.78
N ARG A 657 -0.54 11.84 -22.61
CA ARG A 657 -0.46 11.97 -24.07
C ARG A 657 -1.68 12.74 -24.57
N ASP A 658 -1.42 13.81 -25.31
CA ASP A 658 -1.88 14.08 -26.68
C ASP A 658 -1.37 15.49 -27.03
N GLU A 659 -0.84 15.66 -28.24
CA GLU A 659 -0.39 16.96 -28.77
C GLU A 659 -1.48 17.54 -29.69
N ASP A 660 -1.64 18.85 -29.69
CA ASP A 660 -1.99 19.64 -30.88
C ASP A 660 -1.66 21.11 -30.59
N TYR A 661 -1.12 21.79 -31.60
CA TYR A 661 -0.61 23.17 -31.49
C TYR A 661 -1.71 24.22 -31.63
N TYR A 662 -1.47 25.40 -31.04
CA TYR A 662 -2.04 26.64 -31.56
C TYR A 662 -1.05 27.22 -32.58
N ASN A 663 -1.53 27.55 -33.77
CA ASN A 663 -0.83 28.47 -34.68
C ASN A 663 -1.28 29.91 -34.35
N LEU A 664 -0.31 30.80 -34.20
CA LEU A 664 -0.43 32.25 -34.41
C LEU A 664 0.95 32.76 -34.84
N GLU A 665 0.96 33.54 -35.92
CA GLU A 665 1.99 34.42 -36.53
C GLU A 665 3.32 34.66 -35.76
N ASP A 666 4.51 34.68 -36.40
CA ASP A 666 4.92 34.18 -37.74
C ASP A 666 6.44 33.76 -37.71
N GLU A 667 7.44 34.06 -38.55
CA GLU A 667 7.63 34.87 -39.78
C GLU A 667 8.79 34.26 -40.65
N HIS A 668 9.29 34.94 -41.69
CA HIS A 668 10.26 34.39 -42.67
C HIS A 668 11.73 34.34 -42.20
N LEU A 669 12.47 33.31 -42.65
CA LEU A 669 13.71 33.37 -43.47
C LEU A 669 14.31 31.94 -43.65
N PRO A 670 15.28 31.69 -44.57
CA PRO A 670 15.26 30.46 -45.36
C PRO A 670 16.11 29.28 -44.86
N THR A 671 15.77 28.11 -45.37
CA THR A 671 16.50 26.84 -45.21
C THR A 671 17.82 26.81 -45.99
N SER A 672 18.84 26.18 -45.42
CA SER A 672 20.02 25.71 -46.14
C SER A 672 20.11 24.18 -46.09
N HIS A 673 20.43 23.56 -47.23
CA HIS A 673 20.55 22.10 -47.34
C HIS A 673 21.99 21.65 -47.01
N GLN A 674 22.12 20.63 -46.15
CA GLN A 674 23.24 19.68 -46.21
C GLN A 674 22.79 18.21 -45.95
N PRO A 675 23.53 17.21 -46.45
CA PRO A 675 23.00 15.86 -46.67
C PRO A 675 23.26 14.86 -45.53
N LYS A 676 22.42 13.82 -45.48
CA LYS A 676 22.57 12.69 -44.53
C LYS A 676 23.74 11.77 -44.92
N PRO A 677 24.68 11.44 -44.00
CA PRO A 677 25.68 10.40 -44.23
C PRO A 677 25.06 8.98 -44.22
N LYS A 678 25.76 8.02 -44.83
CA LYS A 678 25.26 6.67 -45.15
C LYS A 678 25.42 5.68 -43.99
N LYS A 679 24.53 4.68 -43.91
CA LYS A 679 24.63 3.55 -42.95
C LYS A 679 25.86 2.69 -43.23
N ALA A 680 26.71 2.50 -42.22
CA ALA A 680 27.78 1.50 -42.24
C ALA A 680 27.30 0.15 -41.64
N LYS A 681 27.70 -0.97 -42.22
CA LYS A 681 27.49 -2.31 -41.64
C LYS A 681 28.53 -2.54 -40.54
N LYS A 682 28.14 -3.04 -39.36
CA LYS A 682 29.07 -3.72 -38.44
C LYS A 682 29.06 -5.22 -38.74
N GLN A 683 30.24 -5.80 -38.93
CA GLN A 683 30.44 -7.25 -39.02
C GLN A 683 30.58 -7.85 -37.62
N SER A 684 30.27 -9.15 -37.51
CA SER A 684 30.48 -9.94 -36.30
C SER A 684 31.94 -10.35 -36.14
N ALA A 685 32.51 -10.15 -34.95
CA ALA A 685 33.80 -10.70 -34.56
C ALA A 685 33.60 -11.75 -33.44
N THR A 686 33.96 -12.99 -33.70
CA THR A 686 33.98 -14.07 -32.70
C THR A 686 35.23 -13.97 -31.83
N TYR A 687 35.07 -14.03 -30.51
CA TYR A 687 36.17 -14.27 -29.57
C TYR A 687 36.01 -15.63 -28.89
N ARG A 688 37.02 -16.49 -29.00
CA ARG A 688 37.22 -17.66 -28.13
C ARG A 688 38.26 -17.27 -27.09
N GLY A 689 37.90 -17.31 -25.81
CA GLY A 689 38.83 -17.22 -24.70
C GLY A 689 39.00 -18.59 -24.04
N TRP A 690 40.23 -19.11 -24.01
CA TRP A 690 40.60 -20.26 -23.16
C TRP A 690 41.18 -19.72 -21.84
N PHE A 691 40.86 -20.34 -20.72
CA PHE A 691 41.67 -20.24 -19.50
C PHE A 691 41.73 -21.59 -18.78
N ILE A 692 42.84 -21.79 -18.06
CA ILE A 692 43.29 -23.09 -17.54
C ILE A 692 43.02 -23.15 -16.03
N LEU A 693 42.55 -24.32 -15.55
CA LEU A 693 42.38 -24.61 -14.12
C LEU A 693 43.63 -25.29 -13.54
N PRO A 694 44.17 -24.83 -12.40
CA PRO A 694 45.07 -25.61 -11.56
C PRO A 694 44.28 -26.47 -10.54
N PRO A 695 44.70 -27.72 -10.24
CA PRO A 695 44.06 -28.56 -9.24
C PRO A 695 44.60 -28.30 -7.82
N GLY A 696 43.74 -28.43 -6.80
CA GLY A 696 44.16 -28.28 -5.40
C GLY A 696 43.12 -28.80 -4.41
N GLY A 697 43.18 -30.10 -4.07
CA GLY A 697 42.29 -30.72 -3.10
C GLY A 697 42.96 -31.02 -1.74
N ARG A 698 42.20 -30.96 -0.65
CA ARG A 698 42.51 -31.61 0.63
C ARG A 698 41.22 -32.18 1.26
N PRO A 699 41.28 -33.35 1.94
CA PRO A 699 40.11 -34.00 2.54
C PRO A 699 39.78 -33.45 3.95
N PRO A 700 38.55 -33.69 4.46
CA PRO A 700 38.18 -33.37 5.83
C PRO A 700 38.80 -34.36 6.84
N ALA A 701 39.16 -33.85 8.03
CA ALA A 701 39.57 -34.66 9.17
C ALA A 701 38.35 -35.10 10.01
N LYS A 702 38.46 -36.25 10.69
CA LYS A 702 37.46 -36.71 11.67
C LYS A 702 37.69 -36.05 13.04
N LYS A 703 36.60 -35.71 13.71
CA LYS A 703 36.39 -36.02 15.13
C LYS A 703 34.91 -36.23 15.39
#